data_AF-A0A2K3E667-F1
#
_entry.id   AF-A0A2K3E667-F1
#
_cell.length_a   1.000
_cell.length_b   1.000
_cell.length_c   1.000
_cell.angle_alpha   90.00
_cell.angle_beta   90.00
_cell.angle_gamma   90.00
#
_symmetry.space_group_name_H-M   'P 1'
#
loop_
_entity.id
_entity.type
_entity.pdbx_description
1 polymer ?
#
loop_
_entity_poly.entity_id
_entity_poly.type
_entity_poly.pdbx_seq_one_letter_code
_entity_poly.pdbx_strand_id
1 'polypeptide(L)'
;MSKVGFWLTAALAAACAAMVRGATDECQALTDHYLEKHHKEAEPYTGSNMLYFLHVPRTAGRTFHSCLLKIGTHPARRCPKAYDHLRLTNMTAPACYLLSSHDDFSVVSMLPPDVAVINQLRDPLDRFLSAYEFAIEVAARSLKRPKNFRKKVGRIATEDVWPWSYLIPFFAEDMRPKVAAAQAVPQPEGGRWIEVEQDGERWFHNKALNVSRWNLTDEEAGLNGGVLPLLDPYDNELVMSLREFAQHPIATELLHNGAAFQVLGITNYSHWGDAGTFRACLSAHPPLSAQLLEVAKSRVRRFTHVGTTDRLFDSAASALVSMGLSIHSPAYSGGDDDVAGRGGTRRRAAAADEEDDGSRHDDAGGRGGRGAGGGRGLAAQLQLMAKLVREARTRLQAAQRDLVNAQRDHSSDEAALEALRGRVDKAREDLIAAQDRLAETRDRLPTGEAEAGLGLGGGGGGGGGTEDVARRRGQRRLLEAEADGGVAEAVEGAAEELQADGSGREVLSTGSSANKVVVPQVDGFGNPLDMSFKRIPNSDVGTEFVRCAARAQQRSASRRDQSLAALSTSDGRHVAFSKAARKRIPQEVLDLIRSHNAMDTELHSLGLALLDARIAEQKAAGLFHDLPKLPPTSDRGAAAKRGSGPRLVKPLSERGGSEGELRR
;
A
#
# COMPACT_ATOMS: atom_id res chain seq x y z
N MET A 1 -1.98 -41.96 49.88
CA MET A 1 -1.86 -41.09 48.69
C MET A 1 -1.21 -39.80 49.14
N SER A 2 0.01 -39.60 48.69
CA SER A 2 1.10 -39.07 49.52
C SER A 2 1.24 -37.55 49.45
N LYS A 3 1.63 -36.92 50.58
CA LYS A 3 2.08 -35.52 50.69
C LYS A 3 3.07 -35.13 49.58
N VAL A 4 3.81 -36.10 49.04
CA VAL A 4 4.72 -35.96 47.89
C VAL A 4 4.03 -35.43 46.64
N GLY A 5 2.78 -35.82 46.36
CA GLY A 5 2.02 -35.31 45.22
C GLY A 5 1.66 -33.82 45.35
N PHE A 6 1.38 -33.35 46.57
CA PHE A 6 1.07 -31.95 46.86
C PHE A 6 2.30 -31.04 46.73
N TRP A 7 3.47 -31.50 47.20
CA TRP A 7 4.73 -30.77 47.05
C TRP A 7 5.21 -30.70 45.59
N LEU A 8 4.99 -31.78 44.81
CA LEU A 8 5.31 -31.78 43.39
C LEU A 8 4.45 -30.78 42.60
N THR A 9 3.14 -30.71 42.89
CA THR A 9 2.24 -29.74 42.25
C THR A 9 2.55 -28.29 42.65
N ALA A 10 2.94 -28.05 43.90
CA ALA A 10 3.30 -26.71 44.37
C ALA A 10 4.65 -26.23 43.77
N ALA A 11 5.63 -27.12 43.65
CA ALA A 11 6.92 -26.81 43.01
C ALA A 11 6.76 -26.53 41.51
N LEU A 12 5.93 -27.31 40.82
CA LEU A 12 5.62 -27.08 39.41
C LEU A 12 4.88 -25.75 39.20
N ALA A 13 3.90 -25.44 40.05
CA ALA A 13 3.18 -24.17 40.00
C ALA A 13 4.10 -22.97 40.29
N ALA A 14 5.03 -23.10 41.25
CA ALA A 14 6.02 -22.06 41.55
C ALA A 14 7.01 -21.86 40.38
N ALA A 15 7.45 -22.94 39.73
CA ALA A 15 8.31 -22.89 38.55
C ALA A 15 7.59 -22.24 37.35
N CYS A 16 6.33 -22.61 37.08
CA CYS A 16 5.50 -21.96 36.07
C CYS A 16 5.30 -20.46 36.39
N ALA A 17 5.02 -20.11 37.64
CA ALA A 17 4.86 -18.72 38.05
C ALA A 17 6.18 -17.92 37.97
N ALA A 18 7.34 -18.56 38.12
CA ALA A 18 8.64 -17.93 37.91
C ALA A 18 8.95 -17.74 36.43
N MET A 19 8.66 -18.73 35.56
CA MET A 19 8.80 -18.58 34.11
C MET A 19 7.88 -17.49 33.55
N VAL A 20 6.61 -17.45 33.98
CA VAL A 20 5.65 -16.42 33.54
C VAL A 20 6.09 -15.02 33.99
N ARG A 21 6.64 -14.90 35.21
CA ARG A 21 7.23 -13.64 35.68
C ARG A 21 8.45 -13.23 34.84
N GLY A 22 9.40 -14.14 34.62
CA GLY A 22 10.57 -13.87 33.77
C GLY A 22 10.19 -13.44 32.34
N ALA A 23 9.23 -14.12 31.71
CA ALA A 23 8.73 -13.73 30.38
C ALA A 23 8.04 -12.35 30.40
N THR A 24 7.31 -12.01 31.47
CA THR A 24 6.69 -10.69 31.63
C THR A 24 7.75 -9.60 31.80
N ASP A 25 8.81 -9.86 32.57
CA ASP A 25 9.92 -8.93 32.78
C ASP A 25 10.70 -8.69 31.48
N GLU A 26 10.93 -9.73 30.67
CA GLU A 26 11.54 -9.61 29.33
C GLU A 26 10.66 -8.78 28.38
N CYS A 27 9.35 -9.03 28.36
CA CYS A 27 8.42 -8.25 27.54
C CYS A 27 8.30 -6.79 27.99
N GLN A 28 8.40 -6.52 29.29
CA GLN A 28 8.46 -5.16 29.81
C GLN A 28 9.77 -4.47 29.41
N ALA A 29 10.92 -5.13 29.57
CA ALA A 29 12.21 -4.58 29.16
C ALA A 29 12.25 -4.27 27.65
N LEU A 30 11.64 -5.13 26.82
CA LEU A 30 11.51 -4.88 25.38
C LEU A 30 10.55 -3.71 25.08
N THR A 31 9.51 -3.53 25.89
CA THR A 31 8.61 -2.37 25.83
C THR A 31 9.37 -1.08 26.15
N ASP A 32 10.18 -1.08 27.20
CA ASP A 32 10.95 0.09 27.62
C ASP A 32 11.99 0.46 26.55
N HIS A 33 12.72 -0.54 26.01
CA HIS A 33 13.63 -0.36 24.88
C HIS A 33 12.92 0.18 23.62
N TYR A 34 11.72 -0.31 23.32
CA TYR A 34 10.91 0.21 22.23
C TYR A 34 10.58 1.70 22.44
N LEU A 35 10.12 2.08 23.62
CA LEU A 35 9.75 3.46 23.93
C LEU A 35 10.96 4.40 23.88
N GLU A 36 12.12 3.95 24.34
CA GLU A 36 13.38 4.69 24.24
C GLU A 36 13.81 4.89 22.78
N LYS A 37 13.76 3.83 21.96
CA LYS A 37 14.25 3.88 20.57
C LYS A 37 13.29 4.56 19.60
N HIS A 38 11.99 4.49 19.86
CA HIS A 38 10.92 5.02 19.01
C HIS A 38 10.27 6.29 19.59
N HIS A 39 11.09 7.17 20.18
CA HIS A 39 10.65 8.43 20.78
C HIS A 39 10.39 9.55 19.77
N LYS A 40 10.93 9.46 18.54
CA LYS A 40 10.72 10.47 17.51
C LYS A 40 9.28 10.41 16.99
N GLU A 41 8.57 11.51 17.15
CA GLU A 41 7.18 11.66 16.73
C GLU A 41 7.02 12.49 15.45
N ALA A 42 5.80 12.49 14.90
CA ALA A 42 5.42 13.40 13.82
C ALA A 42 5.26 14.84 14.34
N GLU A 43 5.58 15.79 13.47
CA GLU A 43 5.41 17.23 13.70
C GLU A 43 4.22 17.79 12.91
N PRO A 44 3.64 18.93 13.34
CA PRO A 44 2.62 19.63 12.58
C PRO A 44 3.13 20.04 11.20
N TYR A 45 2.25 20.00 10.20
CA TYR A 45 2.56 20.48 8.87
C TYR A 45 2.68 22.01 8.83
N THR A 46 3.77 22.51 8.27
CA THR A 46 4.13 23.95 8.23
C THR A 46 3.98 24.57 6.83
N GLY A 47 3.60 23.80 5.81
CA GLY A 47 3.54 24.25 4.41
C GLY A 47 4.80 23.94 3.60
N SER A 48 5.94 23.81 4.29
CA SER A 48 7.23 23.53 3.68
C SER A 48 7.75 22.14 4.04
N ASN A 49 7.63 21.71 5.30
CA ASN A 49 8.17 20.44 5.79
C ASN A 49 7.70 19.20 5.01
N MET A 50 8.51 18.12 5.09
CA MET A 50 8.22 16.86 4.40
C MET A 50 6.87 16.29 4.87
N LEU A 51 6.07 15.82 3.92
CA LEU A 51 4.82 15.12 4.15
C LEU A 51 4.99 13.63 3.87
N TYR A 52 4.90 12.81 4.92
CA TYR A 52 4.88 11.36 4.82
C TYR A 52 3.44 10.82 4.89
N PHE A 53 3.01 10.17 3.81
CA PHE A 53 1.78 9.38 3.81
C PHE A 53 2.07 7.96 4.31
N LEU A 54 1.80 7.75 5.60
CA LEU A 54 1.82 6.43 6.24
C LEU A 54 0.65 5.60 5.71
N HIS A 55 0.91 4.76 4.72
CA HIS A 55 -0.14 4.05 4.02
C HIS A 55 -0.45 2.69 4.64
N VAL A 56 -1.56 2.62 5.37
CA VAL A 56 -2.15 1.35 5.81
C VAL A 56 -2.80 0.61 4.63
N PRO A 57 -2.47 -0.67 4.37
CA PRO A 57 -3.11 -1.44 3.31
C PRO A 57 -4.62 -1.55 3.49
N ARG A 58 -5.34 -1.52 2.35
CA ARG A 58 -6.82 -1.62 2.24
C ARG A 58 -7.62 -0.48 2.87
N THR A 59 -7.01 0.68 3.13
CA THR A 59 -7.70 1.91 3.60
C THR A 59 -7.91 2.95 2.48
N ALA A 60 -8.22 2.48 1.27
CA ALA A 60 -8.30 3.31 0.06
C ALA A 60 -7.03 4.13 -0.28
N GLY A 61 -5.89 3.83 0.34
CA GLY A 61 -4.68 4.64 0.16
C GLY A 61 -4.11 4.69 -1.26
N ARG A 62 -4.41 3.73 -2.16
CA ARG A 62 -4.09 3.91 -3.60
C ARG A 62 -4.88 5.05 -4.22
N THR A 63 -6.17 5.17 -3.91
CA THR A 63 -7.02 6.28 -4.36
C THR A 63 -6.55 7.56 -3.69
N PHE A 64 -6.35 7.56 -2.37
CA PHE A 64 -5.90 8.72 -1.64
C PHE A 64 -4.53 9.24 -2.15
N HIS A 65 -3.53 8.37 -2.23
CA HIS A 65 -2.22 8.74 -2.76
C HIS A 65 -2.29 9.15 -4.25
N SER A 66 -2.86 8.32 -5.12
CA SER A 66 -2.75 8.55 -6.57
C SER A 66 -3.71 9.60 -7.08
N CYS A 67 -4.90 9.73 -6.49
CA CYS A 67 -5.94 10.67 -6.92
C CYS A 67 -5.95 11.97 -6.14
N LEU A 68 -5.41 12.01 -4.91
CA LEU A 68 -5.36 13.23 -4.11
C LEU A 68 -3.93 13.75 -3.99
N LEU A 69 -3.05 13.02 -3.30
CA LEU A 69 -1.73 13.53 -2.93
C LEU A 69 -0.84 13.76 -4.15
N LYS A 70 -0.74 12.78 -5.06
CA LYS A 70 0.00 12.95 -6.32
C LYS A 70 -0.61 14.06 -7.17
N ILE A 71 -1.93 14.08 -7.36
CA ILE A 71 -2.57 15.09 -8.22
C ILE A 71 -2.42 16.50 -7.65
N GLY A 72 -2.52 16.68 -6.33
CA GLY A 72 -2.39 17.97 -5.65
C GLY A 72 -0.94 18.44 -5.46
N THR A 73 0.04 17.54 -5.56
CA THR A 73 1.46 17.88 -5.36
C THR A 73 2.17 18.00 -6.71
N HIS A 74 2.91 19.11 -6.90
CA HIS A 74 3.72 19.32 -8.09
C HIS A 74 4.73 18.15 -8.29
N PRO A 75 4.89 17.59 -9.51
CA PRO A 75 5.76 16.43 -9.74
C PRO A 75 7.20 16.61 -9.25
N ALA A 76 7.78 17.80 -9.39
CA ALA A 76 9.13 18.10 -8.91
C ALA A 76 9.29 18.01 -7.38
N ARG A 77 8.19 18.11 -6.62
CA ARG A 77 8.15 18.01 -5.15
C ARG A 77 7.85 16.59 -4.64
N ARG A 78 7.69 15.61 -5.54
CA ARG A 78 7.39 14.23 -5.16
C ARG A 78 8.69 13.47 -4.96
N CYS A 79 8.79 12.75 -3.85
CA CYS A 79 9.93 11.88 -3.63
C CYS A 79 10.00 10.78 -4.70
N PRO A 80 11.20 10.23 -4.97
CA PRO A 80 11.36 9.04 -5.80
C PRO A 80 10.44 7.91 -5.34
N LYS A 81 10.05 7.02 -6.28
CA LYS A 81 9.14 5.90 -5.97
C LYS A 81 9.69 5.12 -4.76
N ALA A 82 8.88 5.02 -3.71
CA ALA A 82 9.15 4.23 -2.51
C ALA A 82 7.96 3.32 -2.14
N TYR A 83 7.00 3.16 -3.06
CA TYR A 83 5.75 2.44 -2.79
C TYR A 83 5.95 0.93 -2.58
N ASP A 84 7.05 0.36 -3.08
CA ASP A 84 7.44 -1.04 -2.89
C ASP A 84 8.43 -1.24 -1.73
N HIS A 85 9.47 -0.41 -1.68
CA HIS A 85 10.44 -0.34 -0.58
C HIS A 85 11.00 1.07 -0.49
N LEU A 86 11.28 1.52 0.73
CA LEU A 86 11.96 2.78 0.94
C LEU A 86 13.39 2.73 0.41
N ARG A 87 13.69 3.62 -0.55
CA ARG A 87 15.03 3.79 -1.11
C ARG A 87 15.69 4.99 -0.43
N LEU A 88 16.26 4.75 0.75
CA LEU A 88 16.85 5.77 1.64
C LEU A 88 17.97 6.61 0.98
N THR A 89 18.67 6.06 -0.02
CA THR A 89 19.81 6.72 -0.70
C THR A 89 19.43 7.97 -1.49
N ASN A 90 18.14 8.29 -1.62
CA ASN A 90 17.64 9.42 -2.41
C ASN A 90 16.74 10.37 -1.59
N MET A 91 16.76 10.23 -0.26
CA MET A 91 15.97 11.08 0.66
C MET A 91 16.67 12.38 1.05
N THR A 92 17.97 12.50 0.77
CA THR A 92 18.74 13.76 0.85
C THR A 92 18.53 14.66 -0.38
N ALA A 93 17.68 14.27 -1.33
CA ALA A 93 17.37 15.09 -2.48
C ALA A 93 16.61 16.37 -2.03
N PRO A 94 17.10 17.58 -2.36
CA PRO A 94 16.57 18.85 -1.84
C PRO A 94 15.13 19.20 -2.27
N ALA A 95 14.45 18.33 -3.03
CA ALA A 95 13.07 18.50 -3.51
C ALA A 95 12.12 17.35 -3.10
N CYS A 96 12.52 16.46 -2.19
CA CYS A 96 11.70 15.35 -1.71
C CYS A 96 10.71 15.81 -0.63
N TYR A 97 9.54 16.30 -1.05
CA TYR A 97 8.50 16.82 -0.15
C TYR A 97 7.41 15.78 0.16
N LEU A 98 6.86 15.08 -0.83
CA LEU A 98 5.82 14.05 -0.61
C LEU A 98 6.43 12.65 -0.68
N LEU A 99 6.49 11.96 0.46
CA LEU A 99 6.86 10.55 0.56
C LEU A 99 5.62 9.68 0.77
N SER A 100 5.53 8.56 0.06
CA SER A 100 4.52 7.54 0.30
C SER A 100 5.12 6.15 0.12
N SER A 101 4.92 5.31 1.14
CA SER A 101 5.30 3.91 1.11
C SER A 101 4.35 3.07 1.98
N HIS A 102 4.48 1.74 1.87
CA HIS A 102 3.81 0.78 2.77
C HIS A 102 4.63 0.46 4.01
N ASP A 103 5.77 1.12 4.20
CA ASP A 103 6.52 1.03 5.44
C ASP A 103 5.68 1.52 6.62
N ASP A 104 6.00 1.04 7.80
CA ASP A 104 5.35 1.48 9.02
C ASP A 104 6.05 2.72 9.62
N PHE A 105 5.54 3.17 10.76
CA PHE A 105 6.03 4.38 11.43
C PHE A 105 7.51 4.30 11.86
N SER A 106 8.15 3.13 11.86
CA SER A 106 9.57 3.01 12.19
C SER A 106 10.46 3.87 11.28
N VAL A 107 10.01 4.13 10.05
CA VAL A 107 10.67 5.01 9.08
C VAL A 107 10.81 6.44 9.58
N VAL A 108 9.91 6.94 10.43
CA VAL A 108 9.93 8.34 10.91
C VAL A 108 11.27 8.69 11.57
N SER A 109 11.88 7.75 12.28
CA SER A 109 13.24 7.89 12.86
C SER A 109 14.32 8.26 11.83
N MET A 110 14.12 7.91 10.56
CA MET A 110 15.06 8.12 9.44
C MET A 110 14.69 9.33 8.55
N LEU A 111 13.54 9.95 8.78
CA LEU A 111 13.07 11.12 8.03
C LEU A 111 13.64 12.42 8.65
N PRO A 112 13.50 13.59 7.99
CA PRO A 112 13.83 14.88 8.60
C PRO A 112 13.15 15.09 9.97
N PRO A 113 13.77 15.84 10.90
CA PRO A 113 13.23 16.05 12.25
C PRO A 113 11.81 16.61 12.29
N ASP A 114 11.47 17.47 11.33
CA ASP A 114 10.20 18.19 11.22
C ASP A 114 9.15 17.48 10.35
N VAL A 115 9.27 16.17 10.13
CA VAL A 115 8.35 15.45 9.22
C VAL A 115 6.90 15.46 9.70
N ALA A 116 6.00 15.84 8.81
CA ALA A 116 4.56 15.73 9.00
C ALA A 116 4.03 14.39 8.49
N VAL A 117 3.09 13.79 9.23
CA VAL A 117 2.47 12.51 8.86
C VAL A 117 0.98 12.69 8.59
N ILE A 118 0.51 12.06 7.51
CA ILE A 118 -0.91 11.89 7.22
C ILE A 118 -1.24 10.41 7.06
N ASN A 119 -2.45 10.02 7.47
CA ASN A 119 -2.89 8.63 7.49
C ASN A 119 -4.34 8.49 7.01
N GLN A 120 -4.67 7.31 6.49
CA GLN A 120 -6.03 6.85 6.23
C GLN A 120 -6.29 5.54 6.99
N LEU A 121 -7.31 5.56 7.85
CA LEU A 121 -7.82 4.39 8.57
C LEU A 121 -9.08 3.82 7.90
N ARG A 122 -9.58 2.71 8.43
CA ARG A 122 -10.81 2.04 7.99
C ARG A 122 -11.33 1.14 9.10
N ASP A 123 -12.64 0.88 9.11
CA ASP A 123 -13.22 -0.14 9.98
C ASP A 123 -12.42 -1.46 9.88
N PRO A 124 -12.00 -2.05 11.01
CA PRO A 124 -11.10 -3.21 11.03
C PRO A 124 -11.69 -4.45 10.38
N LEU A 125 -12.98 -4.74 10.59
CA LEU A 125 -13.65 -5.87 9.97
C LEU A 125 -13.68 -5.68 8.44
N ASP A 126 -14.06 -4.48 8.03
CA ASP A 126 -14.23 -4.13 6.63
C ASP A 126 -12.89 -4.05 5.89
N ARG A 127 -11.81 -3.69 6.59
CA ARG A 127 -10.41 -3.78 6.15
C ARG A 127 -9.97 -5.23 6.00
N PHE A 128 -10.24 -6.10 6.99
CA PHE A 128 -9.87 -7.52 6.98
C PHE A 128 -10.55 -8.28 5.84
N LEU A 129 -11.87 -8.18 5.72
CA LEU A 129 -12.64 -8.76 4.61
C LEU A 129 -12.09 -8.30 3.27
N SER A 130 -11.79 -7.01 3.15
CA SER A 130 -11.26 -6.45 1.91
C SER A 130 -9.82 -6.90 1.60
N ALA A 131 -9.03 -7.29 2.60
CA ALA A 131 -7.71 -7.88 2.41
C ALA A 131 -7.82 -9.33 1.92
N TYR A 132 -8.69 -10.13 2.53
CA TYR A 132 -9.00 -11.49 2.11
C TYR A 132 -9.47 -11.55 0.65
N GLU A 133 -10.51 -10.77 0.32
CA GLU A 133 -11.07 -10.68 -1.04
C GLU A 133 -10.01 -10.26 -2.07
N PHE A 134 -9.19 -9.25 -1.72
CA PHE A 134 -8.16 -8.74 -2.62
C PHE A 134 -7.02 -9.72 -2.83
N ALA A 135 -6.59 -10.43 -1.79
CA ALA A 135 -5.54 -11.43 -1.90
C ALA A 135 -5.97 -12.58 -2.82
N ILE A 136 -7.20 -13.08 -2.66
CA ILE A 136 -7.79 -14.10 -3.53
C ILE A 136 -7.95 -13.59 -4.96
N GLU A 137 -8.51 -12.39 -5.16
CA GLU A 137 -8.69 -11.78 -6.48
C GLU A 137 -7.36 -11.73 -7.25
N VAL A 138 -6.28 -11.27 -6.58
CA VAL A 138 -4.98 -11.15 -7.24
C VAL A 138 -4.31 -12.51 -7.42
N ALA A 139 -4.41 -13.41 -6.44
CA ALA A 139 -3.86 -14.76 -6.53
C ALA A 139 -4.52 -15.60 -7.63
N ALA A 140 -5.82 -15.44 -7.87
CA ALA A 140 -6.56 -16.13 -8.95
C ALA A 140 -6.00 -15.83 -10.35
N ARG A 141 -5.33 -14.69 -10.54
CA ARG A 141 -4.63 -14.36 -11.81
C ARG A 141 -3.52 -15.34 -12.13
N SER A 142 -2.92 -15.97 -11.12
CA SER A 142 -1.87 -16.97 -11.31
C SER A 142 -2.39 -18.25 -11.97
N LEU A 143 -3.69 -18.55 -11.85
CA LEU A 143 -4.32 -19.71 -12.50
C LEU A 143 -4.33 -19.59 -14.03
N LYS A 144 -4.34 -18.35 -14.55
CA LYS A 144 -4.30 -18.07 -16.00
C LYS A 144 -2.89 -17.74 -16.51
N ARG A 145 -1.88 -17.66 -15.62
CA ARG A 145 -0.52 -17.28 -16.05
C ARG A 145 0.10 -18.42 -16.86
N PRO A 146 0.68 -18.14 -18.05
CA PRO A 146 1.43 -19.14 -18.78
C PRO A 146 2.65 -19.60 -17.97
N LYS A 147 3.08 -20.84 -18.15
CA LYS A 147 4.24 -21.42 -17.43
C LYS A 147 5.53 -20.59 -17.60
N ASN A 148 5.66 -19.88 -18.72
CA ASN A 148 6.82 -19.05 -19.06
C ASN A 148 6.62 -17.57 -18.71
N PHE A 149 5.64 -17.23 -17.88
CA PHE A 149 5.38 -15.83 -17.52
C PHE A 149 6.64 -15.20 -16.89
N ARG A 150 7.20 -14.21 -17.57
CA ARG A 150 8.26 -13.35 -17.04
C ARG A 150 7.70 -11.97 -16.76
N LYS A 151 7.88 -11.53 -15.51
CA LYS A 151 7.54 -10.17 -15.12
C LYS A 151 8.49 -9.19 -15.81
N LYS A 152 7.96 -8.09 -16.35
CA LYS A 152 8.78 -7.00 -16.91
C LYS A 152 9.72 -6.44 -15.84
N VAL A 153 11.01 -6.37 -16.17
CA VAL A 153 12.05 -5.80 -15.29
C VAL A 153 11.69 -4.35 -14.96
N GLY A 154 11.87 -3.95 -13.70
CA GLY A 154 11.60 -2.58 -13.22
C GLY A 154 10.13 -2.24 -12.97
N ARG A 155 9.17 -3.10 -13.35
CA ARG A 155 7.75 -2.88 -13.04
C ARG A 155 7.44 -3.41 -11.63
N ILE A 156 7.00 -2.54 -10.73
CA ILE A 156 6.44 -2.95 -9.44
C ILE A 156 5.04 -3.52 -9.69
N ALA A 157 4.85 -4.78 -9.32
CA ALA A 157 3.57 -5.47 -9.30
C ALA A 157 3.04 -5.52 -7.86
N THR A 158 1.74 -5.78 -7.71
CA THR A 158 1.13 -5.91 -6.38
C THR A 158 1.79 -7.02 -5.57
N GLU A 159 2.25 -8.10 -6.20
CA GLU A 159 2.98 -9.21 -5.57
C GLU A 159 4.37 -8.85 -5.02
N ASP A 160 4.90 -7.64 -5.24
CA ASP A 160 6.16 -7.19 -4.64
C ASP A 160 5.98 -6.30 -3.41
N VAL A 161 4.73 -6.00 -3.06
CA VAL A 161 4.39 -4.92 -2.14
C VAL A 161 3.79 -5.50 -0.87
N TRP A 162 4.23 -5.03 0.30
CA TRP A 162 3.71 -5.50 1.57
C TRP A 162 2.22 -5.13 1.77
N PRO A 163 1.37 -6.00 2.36
CA PRO A 163 1.60 -7.39 2.78
C PRO A 163 1.34 -8.40 1.66
N TRP A 164 1.00 -7.93 0.46
CA TRP A 164 0.58 -8.76 -0.67
C TRP A 164 1.68 -9.69 -1.19
N SER A 165 2.94 -9.31 -1.02
CA SER A 165 4.09 -10.18 -1.31
C SER A 165 4.10 -11.48 -0.51
N TYR A 166 3.35 -11.54 0.60
CA TYR A 166 3.17 -12.75 1.41
C TYR A 166 1.82 -13.42 1.11
N LEU A 167 0.74 -12.63 1.09
CA LEU A 167 -0.62 -13.16 0.95
C LEU A 167 -0.91 -13.71 -0.46
N ILE A 168 -0.42 -13.07 -1.52
CA ILE A 168 -0.70 -13.50 -2.90
C ILE A 168 -0.08 -14.89 -3.17
N PRO A 169 1.22 -15.13 -2.91
CA PRO A 169 1.80 -16.46 -3.08
C PRO A 169 1.11 -17.52 -2.21
N PHE A 170 0.79 -17.19 -0.95
CA PHE A 170 0.09 -18.08 -0.03
C PHE A 170 -1.26 -18.56 -0.60
N PHE A 171 -2.13 -17.63 -1.00
CA PHE A 171 -3.42 -18.01 -1.59
C PHE A 171 -3.27 -18.69 -2.96
N ALA A 172 -2.26 -18.32 -3.74
CA ALA A 172 -2.01 -18.97 -5.04
C ALA A 172 -1.58 -20.44 -4.88
N GLU A 173 -0.84 -20.76 -3.82
CA GLU A 173 -0.47 -22.14 -3.47
C GLU A 173 -1.66 -22.93 -2.92
N ASP A 174 -2.48 -22.30 -2.05
CA ASP A 174 -3.71 -22.91 -1.50
C ASP A 174 -4.73 -23.25 -2.59
N MET A 175 -5.04 -22.31 -3.48
CA MET A 175 -6.14 -22.47 -4.43
C MET A 175 -5.81 -23.40 -5.60
N ARG A 176 -4.54 -23.56 -5.98
CA ARG A 176 -4.16 -24.33 -7.18
C ARG A 176 -4.61 -25.81 -7.12
N PRO A 177 -4.27 -26.60 -6.10
CA PRO A 177 -4.75 -27.99 -6.00
C PRO A 177 -6.26 -28.06 -5.79
N LYS A 178 -6.84 -27.13 -5.01
CA LYS A 178 -8.28 -27.04 -4.74
C LYS A 178 -9.11 -26.83 -6.01
N VAL A 179 -8.72 -25.87 -6.84
CA VAL A 179 -9.34 -25.61 -8.13
C VAL A 179 -9.20 -26.81 -9.07
N ALA A 180 -8.01 -27.42 -9.15
CA ALA A 180 -7.80 -28.60 -9.98
C ALA A 180 -8.72 -29.77 -9.56
N ALA A 181 -8.87 -30.00 -8.24
CA ALA A 181 -9.77 -31.02 -7.71
C ALA A 181 -11.24 -30.71 -8.02
N ALA A 182 -11.71 -29.49 -7.75
CA ALA A 182 -13.09 -29.07 -8.01
C ALA A 182 -13.46 -29.11 -9.51
N GLN A 183 -12.49 -28.85 -10.39
CA GLN A 183 -12.67 -28.93 -11.84
C GLN A 183 -12.61 -30.37 -12.37
N ALA A 184 -11.99 -31.31 -11.64
CA ALA A 184 -11.94 -32.72 -11.99
C ALA A 184 -13.20 -33.51 -11.58
N VAL A 185 -14.10 -32.93 -10.77
CA VAL A 185 -15.35 -33.57 -10.36
C VAL A 185 -16.22 -33.88 -11.60
N PRO A 186 -16.57 -35.16 -11.85
CA PRO A 186 -17.42 -35.53 -12.98
C PRO A 186 -18.80 -34.89 -12.92
N GLN A 187 -19.27 -34.40 -14.06
CA GLN A 187 -20.61 -33.82 -14.18
C GLN A 187 -21.58 -34.82 -14.82
N PRO A 188 -22.84 -34.88 -14.37
CA PRO A 188 -23.86 -35.72 -15.00
C PRO A 188 -24.12 -35.26 -16.43
N GLU A 189 -24.66 -36.17 -17.25
CA GLU A 189 -25.08 -35.85 -18.62
C GLU A 189 -26.12 -34.71 -18.61
N GLY A 190 -25.95 -33.72 -19.47
CA GLY A 190 -26.77 -32.49 -19.46
C GLY A 190 -26.41 -31.48 -18.36
N GLY A 191 -25.45 -31.77 -17.48
CA GLY A 191 -24.95 -30.87 -16.44
C GLY A 191 -25.97 -30.53 -15.35
N ARG A 192 -25.56 -29.71 -14.38
CA ARG A 192 -26.43 -29.21 -13.30
C ARG A 192 -26.84 -27.77 -13.54
N TRP A 193 -28.04 -27.42 -13.09
CA TRP A 193 -28.46 -26.04 -12.97
C TRP A 193 -27.83 -25.43 -11.72
N ILE A 194 -27.32 -24.20 -11.87
CA ILE A 194 -26.73 -23.43 -10.77
C ILE A 194 -27.48 -22.11 -10.63
N GLU A 195 -27.65 -21.65 -9.40
CA GLU A 195 -28.07 -20.27 -9.14
C GLU A 195 -26.94 -19.30 -9.45
N VAL A 196 -27.31 -18.14 -10.01
CA VAL A 196 -26.42 -17.01 -10.26
C VAL A 196 -27.09 -15.75 -9.76
N GLU A 197 -26.33 -14.90 -9.07
CA GLU A 197 -26.78 -13.61 -8.55
C GLU A 197 -25.83 -12.52 -9.05
N GLN A 198 -26.36 -11.53 -9.76
CA GLN A 198 -25.60 -10.36 -10.18
C GLN A 198 -26.50 -9.13 -10.16
N ASP A 199 -25.98 -8.02 -9.64
CA ASP A 199 -26.68 -6.72 -9.61
C ASP A 199 -28.08 -6.78 -8.96
N GLY A 200 -28.28 -7.73 -8.03
CA GLY A 200 -29.55 -7.97 -7.33
C GLY A 200 -30.56 -8.83 -8.11
N GLU A 201 -30.25 -9.18 -9.35
CA GLU A 201 -31.02 -10.12 -10.16
C GLU A 201 -30.53 -11.55 -9.92
N ARG A 202 -31.46 -12.51 -9.89
CA ARG A 202 -31.15 -13.94 -9.78
C ARG A 202 -31.68 -14.69 -10.99
N TRP A 203 -30.88 -15.61 -11.50
CA TRP A 203 -31.25 -16.50 -12.58
C TRP A 203 -30.51 -17.83 -12.45
N PHE A 204 -30.88 -18.80 -13.28
CA PHE A 204 -30.27 -20.12 -13.32
C PHE A 204 -29.41 -20.27 -14.57
N HIS A 205 -28.26 -20.91 -14.44
CA HIS A 205 -27.38 -21.22 -15.55
C HIS A 205 -27.07 -22.72 -15.58
N ASN A 206 -26.99 -23.30 -16.78
CA ASN A 206 -26.48 -24.64 -16.98
C ASN A 206 -25.28 -24.57 -17.92
N LYS A 207 -24.10 -24.94 -17.40
CA LYS A 207 -22.83 -24.87 -18.12
C LYS A 207 -22.71 -25.89 -19.25
N ALA A 208 -23.24 -27.10 -19.08
CA ALA A 208 -23.16 -28.15 -20.09
C ALA A 208 -24.04 -27.83 -21.31
N LEU A 209 -25.22 -27.24 -21.05
CA LEU A 209 -26.14 -26.79 -22.10
C LEU A 209 -25.78 -25.39 -22.64
N ASN A 210 -24.97 -24.63 -21.89
CA ASN A 210 -24.65 -23.22 -22.15
C ASN A 210 -25.91 -22.33 -22.27
N VAL A 211 -26.89 -22.54 -21.37
CA VAL A 211 -28.18 -21.82 -21.35
C VAL A 211 -28.39 -21.16 -20.00
N SER A 212 -28.97 -19.96 -20.01
CA SER A 212 -29.43 -19.26 -18.81
C SER A 212 -30.95 -19.06 -18.86
N ARG A 213 -31.62 -19.21 -17.72
CA ARG A 213 -33.07 -19.04 -17.57
C ARG A 213 -33.41 -18.28 -16.31
N TRP A 214 -34.46 -17.47 -16.37
CA TRP A 214 -34.98 -16.77 -15.21
C TRP A 214 -35.74 -17.69 -14.26
N ASN A 215 -36.49 -18.65 -14.82
CA ASN A 215 -37.25 -19.65 -14.08
C ASN A 215 -36.98 -21.04 -14.69
N LEU A 216 -37.00 -22.06 -13.83
CA LEU A 216 -36.94 -23.47 -14.21
C LEU A 216 -38.32 -24.10 -14.02
N THR A 217 -38.63 -25.11 -14.83
CA THR A 217 -39.76 -26.02 -14.56
C THR A 217 -39.42 -26.96 -13.40
N ASP A 218 -40.41 -27.51 -12.70
CA ASP A 218 -40.18 -28.46 -11.60
C ASP A 218 -39.37 -29.69 -12.05
N GLU A 219 -39.61 -30.14 -13.28
CA GLU A 219 -38.82 -31.20 -13.92
C GLU A 219 -37.35 -30.79 -14.08
N GLU A 220 -37.08 -29.62 -14.65
CA GLU A 220 -35.71 -29.12 -14.84
C GLU A 220 -34.98 -28.87 -13.51
N ALA A 221 -35.70 -28.38 -12.50
CA ALA A 221 -35.17 -28.15 -11.17
C ALA A 221 -34.89 -29.46 -10.42
N GLY A 222 -35.61 -30.54 -10.72
CA GLY A 222 -35.42 -31.87 -10.11
C GLY A 222 -34.36 -32.74 -10.80
N LEU A 223 -33.96 -32.42 -12.04
CA LEU A 223 -32.95 -33.17 -12.77
C LEU A 223 -31.56 -33.12 -12.10
N ASN A 224 -30.78 -34.19 -12.31
CA ASN A 224 -29.36 -34.24 -11.96
C ASN A 224 -29.02 -33.94 -10.49
N GLY A 225 -29.97 -34.21 -9.59
CA GLY A 225 -29.81 -34.03 -8.15
C GLY A 225 -30.15 -32.64 -7.63
N GLY A 226 -30.89 -31.84 -8.41
CA GLY A 226 -31.39 -30.54 -7.98
C GLY A 226 -30.59 -29.34 -8.51
N VAL A 227 -31.13 -28.15 -8.27
CA VAL A 227 -30.42 -26.89 -8.49
C VAL A 227 -29.36 -26.68 -7.42
N LEU A 228 -28.14 -26.36 -7.84
CA LEU A 228 -27.06 -26.01 -6.93
C LEU A 228 -27.16 -24.53 -6.52
N PRO A 229 -27.03 -24.21 -5.22
CA PRO A 229 -27.08 -22.84 -4.75
C PRO A 229 -25.85 -22.04 -5.17
N LEU A 230 -25.91 -20.72 -4.96
CA LEU A 230 -24.77 -19.81 -5.10
C LEU A 230 -23.55 -20.34 -4.32
N LEU A 231 -22.37 -20.26 -4.93
CA LEU A 231 -21.13 -20.58 -4.23
C LEU A 231 -20.86 -19.51 -3.17
N ASP A 232 -20.72 -19.92 -1.92
CA ASP A 232 -20.32 -19.00 -0.86
C ASP A 232 -18.86 -18.59 -1.06
N PRO A 233 -18.55 -17.32 -1.36
CA PRO A 233 -17.18 -16.91 -1.60
C PRO A 233 -16.30 -16.88 -0.35
N TYR A 234 -16.87 -17.06 0.86
CA TYR A 234 -16.16 -17.06 2.14
C TYR A 234 -16.02 -18.46 2.75
N ASP A 235 -16.72 -19.47 2.23
CA ASP A 235 -16.59 -20.87 2.67
C ASP A 235 -16.91 -21.83 1.51
N ASN A 236 -15.88 -22.27 0.79
CA ASN A 236 -16.04 -23.14 -0.39
C ASN A 236 -14.79 -24.01 -0.65
N GLU A 237 -14.93 -24.92 -1.60
CA GLU A 237 -13.88 -25.89 -1.97
C GLU A 237 -12.73 -25.32 -2.79
N LEU A 238 -12.81 -24.08 -3.29
CA LEU A 238 -11.82 -23.51 -4.21
C LEU A 238 -10.68 -22.76 -3.50
N VAL A 239 -10.93 -22.29 -2.27
CA VAL A 239 -10.01 -21.44 -1.48
C VAL A 239 -10.17 -21.71 0.01
N MET A 240 -9.15 -21.42 0.80
CA MET A 240 -9.23 -21.39 2.28
C MET A 240 -10.41 -20.52 2.73
N SER A 241 -11.22 -21.04 3.67
CA SER A 241 -12.38 -20.32 4.18
C SER A 241 -11.96 -19.05 4.94
N LEU A 242 -12.86 -18.08 5.04
CA LEU A 242 -12.64 -16.85 5.80
C LEU A 242 -12.40 -17.13 7.28
N ARG A 243 -13.13 -18.10 7.86
CA ARG A 243 -12.96 -18.52 9.26
C ARG A 243 -11.57 -19.08 9.49
N GLU A 244 -11.14 -20.01 8.65
CA GLU A 244 -9.80 -20.61 8.74
C GLU A 244 -8.71 -19.54 8.56
N PHE A 245 -8.88 -18.65 7.58
CA PHE A 245 -7.94 -17.56 7.35
C PHE A 245 -7.84 -16.59 8.54
N ALA A 246 -8.97 -16.26 9.18
CA ALA A 246 -9.00 -15.39 10.37
C ALA A 246 -8.28 -15.99 11.59
N GLN A 247 -8.06 -17.30 11.62
CA GLN A 247 -7.30 -17.97 12.68
C GLN A 247 -5.87 -18.28 12.25
N HIS A 248 -5.57 -18.16 10.97
CA HIS A 248 -4.29 -18.57 10.40
C HIS A 248 -3.16 -17.62 10.87
N PRO A 249 -1.98 -18.14 11.27
CA PRO A 249 -0.86 -17.30 11.73
C PRO A 249 -0.44 -16.20 10.75
N ILE A 250 -0.61 -16.43 9.44
CA ILE A 250 -0.33 -15.41 8.41
C ILE A 250 -1.24 -14.17 8.54
N ALA A 251 -2.49 -14.34 8.97
CA ALA A 251 -3.42 -13.24 9.20
C ALA A 251 -3.09 -12.52 10.51
N THR A 252 -2.72 -13.27 11.56
CA THR A 252 -2.20 -12.74 12.82
C THR A 252 -0.99 -11.85 12.62
N GLU A 253 -0.05 -12.29 11.79
CA GLU A 253 1.20 -11.58 11.56
C GLU A 253 1.05 -10.36 10.64
N LEU A 254 0.11 -10.38 9.68
CA LEU A 254 0.04 -9.37 8.62
C LEU A 254 -1.16 -8.43 8.69
N LEU A 255 -2.29 -8.88 9.26
CA LEU A 255 -3.58 -8.19 9.14
C LEU A 255 -4.19 -7.81 10.49
N HIS A 256 -4.19 -8.71 11.47
CA HIS A 256 -4.75 -8.45 12.80
C HIS A 256 -4.02 -7.32 13.50
N ASN A 257 -4.77 -6.32 13.98
CA ASN A 257 -4.24 -5.07 14.52
C ASN A 257 -3.23 -4.35 13.60
N GLY A 258 -3.29 -4.63 12.29
CA GLY A 258 -2.27 -4.19 11.35
C GLY A 258 -2.24 -2.67 11.16
N ALA A 259 -3.32 -1.93 11.39
CA ALA A 259 -3.30 -0.47 11.36
C ALA A 259 -2.56 0.10 12.59
N ALA A 260 -2.85 -0.44 13.78
CA ALA A 260 -2.15 -0.10 15.02
C ALA A 260 -0.67 -0.45 14.93
N PHE A 261 -0.31 -1.62 14.43
CA PHE A 261 1.09 -2.01 14.24
C PHE A 261 1.82 -1.16 13.21
N GLN A 262 1.12 -0.68 12.16
CA GLN A 262 1.70 0.32 11.26
C GLN A 262 1.98 1.66 11.94
N VAL A 263 1.05 2.16 12.76
CA VAL A 263 1.24 3.40 13.52
C VAL A 263 2.33 3.25 14.59
N LEU A 264 2.43 2.07 15.19
CA LEU A 264 3.46 1.77 16.18
C LEU A 264 4.83 1.55 15.53
N GLY A 265 4.91 1.26 14.23
CA GLY A 265 6.19 0.98 13.59
C GLY A 265 6.72 -0.41 13.93
N ILE A 266 5.83 -1.37 14.17
CA ILE A 266 6.17 -2.72 14.64
C ILE A 266 5.55 -3.80 13.77
N THR A 267 5.31 -3.55 12.48
CA THR A 267 4.88 -4.60 11.57
C THR A 267 6.04 -5.57 11.29
N ASN A 268 5.77 -6.67 10.59
CA ASN A 268 6.84 -7.54 10.10
C ASN A 268 7.63 -6.94 8.91
N TYR A 269 7.24 -5.73 8.50
CA TYR A 269 7.95 -4.89 7.54
C TYR A 269 8.66 -3.70 8.23
N SER A 270 8.65 -3.66 9.57
CA SER A 270 9.35 -2.65 10.35
C SER A 270 10.85 -2.66 10.09
N HIS A 271 11.47 -1.48 10.20
CA HIS A 271 12.92 -1.32 10.20
C HIS A 271 13.54 -1.54 11.59
N TRP A 272 12.74 -1.92 12.59
CA TRP A 272 13.22 -2.33 13.90
C TRP A 272 13.31 -3.87 13.99
N GLY A 273 14.52 -4.37 14.21
CA GLY A 273 14.83 -5.81 14.21
C GLY A 273 14.04 -6.63 15.23
N ASP A 274 13.69 -6.04 16.38
CA ASP A 274 13.02 -6.77 17.47
C ASP A 274 11.48 -6.77 17.33
N ALA A 275 10.93 -6.14 16.29
CA ALA A 275 9.49 -5.96 16.12
C ALA A 275 8.71 -7.30 16.15
N GLY A 276 9.29 -8.38 15.62
CA GLY A 276 8.67 -9.71 15.64
C GLY A 276 8.51 -10.27 17.05
N THR A 277 9.59 -10.27 17.84
CA THR A 277 9.58 -10.67 19.25
C THR A 277 8.63 -9.78 20.05
N PHE A 278 8.62 -8.49 19.76
CA PHE A 278 7.76 -7.54 20.44
C PHE A 278 6.27 -7.79 20.19
N ARG A 279 5.86 -8.07 18.95
CA ARG A 279 4.46 -8.45 18.65
C ARG A 279 4.03 -9.73 19.39
N ALA A 280 4.94 -10.70 19.55
CA ALA A 280 4.66 -11.90 20.33
C ALA A 280 4.40 -11.56 21.81
N CYS A 281 5.20 -10.67 22.40
CA CYS A 281 4.96 -10.13 23.74
C CYS A 281 3.58 -9.47 23.87
N LEU A 282 3.20 -8.59 22.93
CA LEU A 282 1.90 -7.91 22.98
C LEU A 282 0.72 -8.89 22.93
N SER A 283 0.86 -9.97 22.15
CA SER A 283 -0.17 -11.01 22.03
C SER A 283 -0.31 -11.84 23.31
N ALA A 284 0.77 -12.02 24.06
CA ALA A 284 0.79 -12.78 25.31
C ALA A 284 0.40 -11.94 26.55
N HIS A 285 0.54 -10.61 26.48
CA HIS A 285 0.40 -9.72 27.64
C HIS A 285 -0.60 -8.56 27.36
N PRO A 286 -1.91 -8.74 27.66
CA PRO A 286 -2.93 -7.72 27.42
C PRO A 286 -2.66 -6.34 28.06
N PRO A 287 -2.09 -6.21 29.27
CA PRO A 287 -1.74 -4.90 29.83
C PRO A 287 -0.73 -4.12 28.98
N LEU A 288 0.27 -4.80 28.42
CA LEU A 288 1.23 -4.18 27.49
C LEU A 288 0.53 -3.75 26.20
N SER A 289 -0.35 -4.60 25.65
CA SER A 289 -1.17 -4.21 24.48
C SER A 289 -2.01 -2.95 24.74
N ALA A 290 -2.56 -2.79 25.94
CA ALA A 290 -3.32 -1.60 26.32
C ALA A 290 -2.43 -0.35 26.45
N GLN A 291 -1.24 -0.49 27.06
CA GLN A 291 -0.24 0.59 27.12
C GLN A 291 0.17 1.05 25.72
N LEU A 292 0.46 0.11 24.82
CA LEU A 292 0.87 0.41 23.44
C LEU A 292 -0.27 0.98 22.60
N LEU A 293 -1.53 0.62 22.90
CA LEU A 293 -2.67 1.27 22.27
C LEU A 293 -2.70 2.78 22.60
N GLU A 294 -2.40 3.17 23.83
CA GLU A 294 -2.35 4.59 24.19
C GLU A 294 -1.19 5.33 23.50
N VAL A 295 -0.04 4.67 23.29
CA VAL A 295 1.03 5.19 22.44
C VAL A 295 0.52 5.41 21.01
N ALA A 296 -0.12 4.40 20.41
CA ALA A 296 -0.67 4.52 19.05
C ALA A 296 -1.69 5.66 18.93
N LYS A 297 -2.60 5.79 19.90
CA LYS A 297 -3.56 6.89 19.98
C LYS A 297 -2.87 8.25 20.11
N SER A 298 -1.83 8.36 20.94
CA SER A 298 -1.02 9.57 21.09
C SER A 298 -0.38 9.99 19.76
N ARG A 299 0.23 9.05 19.03
CA ARG A 299 0.81 9.31 17.70
C ARG A 299 -0.22 9.79 16.70
N VAL A 300 -1.35 9.10 16.60
CA VAL A 300 -2.44 9.47 15.68
C VAL A 300 -2.96 10.88 15.96
N ARG A 301 -3.02 11.33 17.22
CA ARG A 301 -3.39 12.71 17.56
C ARG A 301 -2.38 13.75 17.07
N ARG A 302 -1.10 13.39 16.91
CA ARG A 302 -0.05 14.28 16.39
C ARG A 302 -0.04 14.34 14.86
N PHE A 303 -0.69 13.42 14.17
CA PHE A 303 -0.69 13.42 12.71
C PHE A 303 -1.41 14.66 12.19
N THR A 304 -0.86 15.25 11.12
CA THR A 304 -1.42 16.44 10.48
C THR A 304 -2.86 16.21 10.01
N HIS A 305 -3.15 15.01 9.53
CA HIS A 305 -4.48 14.59 9.14
C HIS A 305 -4.65 13.07 9.29
N VAL A 306 -5.80 12.67 9.81
CA VAL A 306 -6.24 11.29 9.93
C VAL A 306 -7.61 11.21 9.30
N GLY A 307 -7.71 10.58 8.12
CA GLY A 307 -8.99 10.34 7.49
C GLY A 307 -9.41 8.89 7.58
N THR A 308 -10.62 8.60 7.12
CA THR A 308 -11.23 7.26 7.16
C THR A 308 -11.77 6.87 5.80
N THR A 309 -11.67 5.59 5.46
CA THR A 309 -12.17 5.08 4.16
C THR A 309 -13.69 5.16 4.09
N ASP A 310 -14.34 5.00 5.23
CA ASP A 310 -15.80 5.07 5.42
C ASP A 310 -16.35 6.42 4.95
N ARG A 311 -15.54 7.48 5.10
CA ARG A 311 -15.84 8.85 4.68
C ARG A 311 -14.75 9.37 3.75
N LEU A 312 -14.41 8.59 2.72
CA LEU A 312 -13.29 8.87 1.81
C LEU A 312 -13.34 10.29 1.20
N PHE A 313 -14.51 10.77 0.80
CA PHE A 313 -14.67 12.09 0.19
C PHE A 313 -14.46 13.22 1.21
N ASP A 314 -15.06 13.11 2.40
CA ASP A 314 -14.85 14.06 3.50
C ASP A 314 -13.37 14.07 3.93
N SER A 315 -12.76 12.89 4.01
CA SER A 315 -11.34 12.73 4.32
C SER A 315 -10.46 13.42 3.29
N ALA A 316 -10.76 13.25 2.00
CA ALA A 316 -10.01 13.91 0.94
C ALA A 316 -10.17 15.45 0.96
N ALA A 317 -11.38 15.96 1.17
CA ALA A 317 -11.62 17.39 1.32
C ALA A 317 -10.87 17.97 2.53
N SER A 318 -10.99 17.32 3.68
CA SER A 318 -10.35 17.75 4.93
C SER A 318 -8.82 17.67 4.85
N ALA A 319 -8.27 16.66 4.18
CA ALA A 319 -6.83 16.51 3.99
C ALA A 319 -6.23 17.63 3.13
N LEU A 320 -6.94 18.10 2.08
CA LEU A 320 -6.49 19.25 1.29
C LEU A 320 -6.30 20.46 2.18
N VAL A 321 -7.27 20.77 3.03
CA VAL A 321 -7.20 21.91 3.96
C VAL A 321 -6.06 21.73 4.96
N SER A 322 -5.87 20.53 5.52
CA SER A 322 -4.73 20.23 6.41
C SER A 322 -3.36 20.37 5.74
N MET A 323 -3.29 20.30 4.40
CA MET A 323 -2.07 20.53 3.62
C MET A 323 -1.96 21.98 3.10
N GLY A 324 -2.81 22.90 3.57
CA GLY A 324 -2.83 24.30 3.09
C GLY A 324 -3.37 24.45 1.66
N LEU A 325 -4.17 23.50 1.18
CA LEU A 325 -4.79 23.50 -0.14
C LEU A 325 -6.32 23.68 -0.03
N SER A 326 -6.95 24.13 -1.11
CA SER A 326 -8.40 24.08 -1.27
C SER A 326 -8.78 23.06 -2.35
N ILE A 327 -10.07 22.75 -2.47
CA ILE A 327 -10.58 21.92 -3.58
C ILE A 327 -10.29 22.55 -4.95
N HIS A 328 -10.11 23.87 -5.02
CA HIS A 328 -9.81 24.63 -6.23
C HIS A 328 -8.30 24.78 -6.50
N SER A 329 -7.46 24.20 -5.65
CA SER A 329 -6.01 24.20 -5.86
C SER A 329 -5.64 23.51 -7.19
N PRO A 330 -4.51 23.89 -7.82
CA PRO A 330 -4.07 23.29 -9.08
C PRO A 330 -3.95 21.76 -9.01
N ALA A 331 -4.39 21.10 -10.07
CA ALA A 331 -4.15 19.68 -10.30
C ALA A 331 -2.99 19.47 -11.29
N TYR A 332 -2.19 18.44 -11.06
CA TYR A 332 -1.02 18.11 -11.86
C TYR A 332 -1.12 16.72 -12.49
N SER A 333 -0.67 16.61 -13.74
CA SER A 333 -0.55 15.36 -14.48
C SER A 333 0.91 15.01 -14.78
N GLY A 334 1.19 13.74 -15.04
CA GLY A 334 2.54 13.27 -15.38
C GLY A 334 3.47 13.03 -14.18
N GLY A 335 4.65 12.48 -14.48
CA GLY A 335 5.67 12.10 -13.49
C GLY A 335 5.72 10.60 -13.14
N ASP A 336 5.06 9.73 -13.92
CA ASP A 336 5.19 8.27 -13.75
C ASP A 336 6.41 7.68 -14.48
N ASP A 337 6.94 8.41 -15.47
CA ASP A 337 8.18 8.10 -16.19
C ASP A 337 9.39 8.61 -15.38
N ASP A 338 10.13 7.66 -14.80
CA ASP A 338 11.58 7.68 -14.68
C ASP A 338 12.30 8.90 -14.07
N VAL A 339 12.29 8.99 -12.73
CA VAL A 339 13.51 9.46 -12.01
C VAL A 339 14.57 8.34 -11.93
N ALA A 340 14.21 7.10 -12.27
CA ALA A 340 15.15 5.97 -12.38
C ALA A 340 15.78 5.79 -13.79
N GLY A 341 15.48 6.68 -14.75
CA GLY A 341 15.79 6.45 -16.17
C GLY A 341 16.28 7.67 -16.95
N ARG A 342 17.07 8.57 -16.34
CA ARG A 342 17.85 9.58 -17.11
C ARG A 342 19.01 8.95 -17.91
N GLY A 343 18.72 7.92 -18.69
CA GLY A 343 19.66 7.25 -19.59
C GLY A 343 19.04 6.48 -20.75
N GLY A 344 17.71 6.50 -20.94
CA GLY A 344 17.04 5.84 -22.06
C GLY A 344 16.42 6.86 -23.01
N THR A 345 16.87 6.86 -24.27
CA THR A 345 16.28 7.68 -25.34
C THR A 345 14.80 7.36 -25.52
N ARG A 346 14.00 8.41 -25.68
CA ARG A 346 12.55 8.39 -25.88
C ARG A 346 12.15 7.45 -27.04
N ARG A 347 11.23 6.52 -26.76
CA ARG A 347 10.14 6.19 -27.69
C ARG A 347 8.82 6.24 -26.93
N ARG A 348 7.90 7.07 -27.44
CA ARG A 348 6.51 7.19 -27.00
C ARG A 348 5.88 5.79 -26.98
N ALA A 349 5.53 5.27 -25.81
CA ALA A 349 4.62 4.15 -25.71
C ALA A 349 3.18 4.70 -25.66
N ALA A 350 2.55 4.73 -26.84
CA ALA A 350 1.11 4.71 -26.92
C ALA A 350 0.60 3.41 -26.27
N ALA A 351 -0.54 3.51 -25.59
CA ALA A 351 -1.29 2.35 -25.15
C ALA A 351 -1.74 1.53 -26.37
N ALA A 352 -1.43 0.24 -26.38
CA ALA A 352 -2.15 -0.80 -27.11
C ALA A 352 -1.80 -2.16 -26.50
N ASP A 353 -2.83 -2.97 -26.31
CA ASP A 353 -2.77 -4.41 -26.14
C ASP A 353 -2.11 -5.07 -27.35
N GLU A 354 -1.38 -6.17 -27.16
CA GLU A 354 -1.29 -7.26 -28.14
C GLU A 354 -0.76 -8.53 -27.46
N GLU A 355 -1.41 -9.64 -27.80
CA GLU A 355 -1.03 -11.04 -27.57
C GLU A 355 0.15 -11.42 -28.49
N ASP A 356 0.50 -12.71 -28.54
CA ASP A 356 1.41 -13.36 -29.52
C ASP A 356 2.92 -13.32 -29.20
N ASP A 357 3.79 -14.24 -29.58
CA ASP A 357 3.82 -15.67 -29.95
C ASP A 357 5.31 -16.05 -29.80
N GLY A 358 5.60 -17.32 -29.56
CA GLY A 358 6.96 -17.79 -29.33
C GLY A 358 7.84 -17.72 -30.56
N SER A 359 9.13 -17.42 -30.38
CA SER A 359 10.23 -18.07 -31.11
C SER A 359 11.54 -17.91 -30.35
N ARG A 360 12.33 -18.99 -30.34
CA ARG A 360 13.68 -19.10 -29.77
C ARG A 360 14.69 -18.26 -30.57
N HIS A 361 15.78 -17.85 -29.93
CA HIS A 361 17.14 -18.19 -30.36
C HIS A 361 18.14 -17.86 -29.24
N ASP A 362 18.90 -18.88 -28.84
CA ASP A 362 20.12 -18.78 -28.06
C ASP A 362 21.20 -18.10 -28.90
N ASP A 363 22.05 -17.28 -28.28
CA ASP A 363 23.48 -17.30 -28.58
C ASP A 363 24.33 -16.66 -27.48
N ALA A 364 25.41 -17.36 -27.18
CA ALA A 364 26.43 -17.01 -26.21
C ALA A 364 27.58 -16.24 -26.88
N GLY A 365 28.24 -15.37 -26.12
CA GLY A 365 29.62 -14.98 -26.41
C GLY A 365 29.97 -13.53 -26.08
N GLY A 366 31.13 -13.34 -25.45
CA GLY A 366 31.84 -12.06 -25.50
C GLY A 366 32.45 -11.56 -24.19
N ARG A 367 33.67 -12.02 -23.88
CA ARG A 367 34.58 -11.46 -22.87
C ARG A 367 35.05 -10.05 -23.23
N GLY A 368 35.38 -9.26 -22.20
CA GLY A 368 36.53 -8.33 -22.26
C GLY A 368 36.29 -6.93 -21.68
N GLY A 369 37.13 -6.52 -20.72
CA GLY A 369 37.28 -5.11 -20.34
C GLY A 369 37.47 -4.85 -18.84
N ARG A 370 38.68 -5.10 -18.33
CA ARG A 370 39.13 -4.62 -17.00
C ARG A 370 39.63 -3.17 -17.12
N GLY A 371 39.25 -2.31 -16.18
CA GLY A 371 39.92 -1.02 -15.93
C GLY A 371 39.06 0.04 -15.21
N ALA A 372 39.59 0.58 -14.10
CA ALA A 372 39.09 1.68 -13.25
C ALA A 372 37.88 1.37 -12.34
N GLY A 373 38.14 0.52 -11.34
CA GLY A 373 37.23 0.13 -10.26
C GLY A 373 37.37 0.99 -9.01
N GLY A 374 36.23 1.48 -8.54
CA GLY A 374 36.04 2.10 -7.22
C GLY A 374 34.53 2.25 -6.98
N GLY A 375 33.87 3.13 -7.74
CA GLY A 375 32.42 3.37 -7.62
C GLY A 375 31.50 2.30 -8.23
N ARG A 376 31.88 1.69 -9.37
CA ARG A 376 31.06 0.64 -10.01
C ARG A 376 31.09 -0.71 -9.26
N GLY A 377 32.17 -0.99 -8.55
CA GLY A 377 32.32 -2.22 -7.76
C GLY A 377 31.43 -2.21 -6.51
N LEU A 378 31.38 -1.08 -5.80
CA LEU A 378 30.61 -0.95 -4.57
C LEU A 378 29.09 -0.97 -4.82
N ALA A 379 28.62 -0.38 -5.92
CA ALA A 379 27.21 -0.45 -6.33
C ALA A 379 26.77 -1.87 -6.73
N ALA A 380 27.61 -2.61 -7.47
CA ALA A 380 27.36 -4.01 -7.80
C ALA A 380 27.41 -4.90 -6.55
N GLN A 381 28.31 -4.59 -5.62
CA GLN A 381 28.41 -5.26 -4.32
C GLN A 381 27.17 -5.01 -3.46
N LEU A 382 26.64 -3.78 -3.44
CA LEU A 382 25.39 -3.44 -2.73
C LEU A 382 24.19 -4.21 -3.31
N GLN A 383 24.09 -4.30 -4.64
CA GLN A 383 23.04 -5.08 -5.32
C GLN A 383 23.15 -6.58 -5.02
N LEU A 384 24.37 -7.11 -4.94
CA LEU A 384 24.65 -8.48 -4.56
C LEU A 384 24.27 -8.73 -3.09
N MET A 385 24.66 -7.86 -2.16
CA MET A 385 24.28 -7.99 -0.74
C MET A 385 22.76 -7.91 -0.56
N ALA A 386 22.07 -7.01 -1.27
CA ALA A 386 20.62 -6.95 -1.26
C ALA A 386 19.96 -8.23 -1.84
N LYS A 387 20.59 -8.89 -2.81
CA LYS A 387 20.16 -10.20 -3.32
C LYS A 387 20.33 -11.30 -2.26
N LEU A 388 21.45 -11.31 -1.55
CA LEU A 388 21.71 -12.26 -0.47
C LEU A 388 20.72 -12.11 0.69
N VAL A 389 20.32 -10.88 1.04
CA VAL A 389 19.25 -10.62 2.02
C VAL A 389 17.92 -11.23 1.56
N ARG A 390 17.56 -11.11 0.26
CA ARG A 390 16.35 -11.72 -0.28
C ARG A 390 16.39 -13.25 -0.26
N GLU A 391 17.53 -13.84 -0.59
CA GLU A 391 17.72 -15.29 -0.55
C GLU A 391 17.67 -15.82 0.90
N ALA A 392 18.33 -15.15 1.85
CA ALA A 392 18.27 -15.50 3.27
C ALA A 392 16.84 -15.40 3.82
N ARG A 393 16.09 -14.35 3.45
CA ARG A 393 14.67 -14.19 3.81
C ARG A 393 13.81 -15.34 3.28
N THR A 394 14.06 -15.78 2.05
CA THR A 394 13.34 -16.91 1.43
C THR A 394 13.63 -18.23 2.17
N ARG A 395 14.87 -18.44 2.62
CA ARG A 395 15.25 -19.61 3.42
C ARG A 395 14.58 -19.62 4.79
N LEU A 396 14.54 -18.47 5.47
CA LEU A 396 13.84 -18.33 6.76
C LEU A 396 12.35 -18.69 6.62
N GLN A 397 11.70 -18.17 5.58
CA GLN A 397 10.29 -18.49 5.32
C GLN A 397 10.07 -19.98 5.04
N ALA A 398 10.99 -20.65 4.31
CA ALA A 398 10.91 -22.08 4.09
C ALA A 398 11.07 -22.87 5.39
N ALA A 399 12.06 -22.52 6.22
CA ALA A 399 12.28 -23.18 7.51
C ALA A 399 11.07 -23.01 8.47
N GLN A 400 10.47 -21.81 8.49
CA GLN A 400 9.27 -21.55 9.30
C GLN A 400 8.07 -22.37 8.83
N ARG A 401 7.87 -22.51 7.51
CA ARG A 401 6.81 -23.37 6.97
C ARG A 401 7.01 -24.84 7.32
N ASP A 402 8.24 -25.35 7.20
CA ASP A 402 8.55 -26.74 7.55
C ASP A 402 8.23 -27.01 9.04
N LEU A 403 8.57 -26.08 9.93
CA LEU A 403 8.31 -26.21 11.36
C LEU A 403 6.79 -26.21 11.66
N VAL A 404 6.05 -25.29 11.06
CA VAL A 404 4.59 -25.19 11.24
C VAL A 404 3.88 -26.43 10.70
N ASN A 405 4.29 -26.95 9.53
CA ASN A 405 3.72 -28.17 8.97
C ASN A 405 3.98 -29.37 9.89
N ALA A 406 5.20 -29.52 10.41
CA ALA A 406 5.54 -30.61 11.33
C ALA A 406 4.78 -30.54 12.66
N GLN A 407 4.52 -29.33 13.16
CA GLN A 407 3.68 -29.10 14.34
C GLN A 407 2.21 -29.45 14.08
N ARG A 408 1.69 -29.11 12.90
CA ARG A 408 0.31 -29.42 12.48
C ARG A 408 0.08 -30.91 12.29
N ASP A 409 1.07 -31.62 11.75
CA ASP A 409 0.97 -33.06 11.50
C ASP A 409 1.17 -33.90 12.79
N HIS A 410 1.20 -33.26 13.96
CA HIS A 410 1.39 -33.88 15.28
C HIS A 410 2.59 -34.82 15.36
N SER A 411 3.72 -34.43 14.75
CA SER A 411 4.98 -35.19 14.88
C SER A 411 5.33 -35.38 16.35
N SER A 412 5.22 -36.62 16.85
CA SER A 412 5.60 -36.99 18.22
C SER A 412 7.12 -37.06 18.43
N ASP A 413 7.90 -36.81 17.36
CA ASP A 413 9.35 -36.73 17.41
C ASP A 413 9.81 -35.31 17.80
N GLU A 414 9.99 -35.11 19.11
CA GLU A 414 10.52 -33.90 19.72
C GLU A 414 11.91 -33.53 19.16
N ALA A 415 12.76 -34.53 18.84
CA ALA A 415 14.09 -34.26 18.29
C ALA A 415 14.01 -33.70 16.85
N ALA A 416 13.03 -34.14 16.06
CA ALA A 416 12.79 -33.59 14.72
C ALA A 416 12.25 -32.14 14.77
N LEU A 417 11.37 -31.84 15.74
CA LEU A 417 10.86 -30.48 15.97
C LEU A 417 11.96 -29.53 16.45
N GLU A 418 12.84 -30.01 17.33
CA GLU A 418 13.99 -29.23 17.80
C GLU A 418 14.99 -28.94 16.67
N ALA A 419 15.26 -29.92 15.80
CA ALA A 419 16.06 -29.71 14.60
C ALA A 419 15.43 -28.68 13.63
N LEU A 420 14.09 -28.66 13.53
CA LEU A 420 13.35 -27.67 12.75
C LEU A 420 13.43 -26.25 13.35
N ARG A 421 13.30 -26.12 14.68
CA ARG A 421 13.52 -24.85 15.39
C ARG A 421 14.94 -24.33 15.16
N GLY A 422 15.95 -25.19 15.32
CA GLY A 422 17.34 -24.84 15.02
C GLY A 422 17.56 -24.41 13.56
N ARG A 423 16.82 -24.97 12.60
CA ARG A 423 16.84 -24.49 11.19
C ARG A 423 16.24 -23.10 11.03
N VAL A 424 15.17 -22.78 11.77
CA VAL A 424 14.56 -21.44 11.77
C VAL A 424 15.53 -20.43 12.38
N ASP A 425 16.14 -20.75 13.51
CA ASP A 425 17.07 -19.87 14.21
C ASP A 425 18.32 -19.59 13.36
N LYS A 426 18.90 -20.63 12.77
CA LYS A 426 20.01 -20.48 11.83
C LYS A 426 19.64 -19.63 10.61
N ALA A 427 18.46 -19.85 10.02
CA ALA A 427 18.03 -19.05 8.89
C ALA A 427 17.73 -17.58 9.27
N ARG A 428 17.37 -17.32 10.54
CA ARG A 428 17.22 -15.98 11.10
C ARG A 428 18.58 -15.32 11.30
N GLU A 429 19.56 -16.02 11.87
CA GLU A 429 20.94 -15.54 11.99
C GLU A 429 21.56 -15.22 10.62
N ASP A 430 21.36 -16.09 9.63
CA ASP A 430 21.81 -15.87 8.25
C ASP A 430 21.19 -14.61 7.63
N LEU A 431 19.92 -14.33 7.94
CA LEU A 431 19.25 -13.11 7.48
C LEU A 431 19.85 -11.87 8.16
N ILE A 432 20.05 -11.90 9.47
CA ILE A 432 20.68 -10.82 10.23
C ILE A 432 22.09 -10.55 9.69
N ALA A 433 22.91 -11.59 9.54
CA ALA A 433 24.26 -11.46 8.99
C ALA A 433 24.26 -10.90 7.56
N ALA A 434 23.27 -11.26 6.73
CA ALA A 434 23.12 -10.69 5.40
C ALA A 434 22.72 -9.21 5.44
N GLN A 435 21.87 -8.81 6.40
CA GLN A 435 21.47 -7.42 6.63
C GLN A 435 22.64 -6.58 7.15
N ASP A 436 23.43 -7.11 8.09
CA ASP A 436 24.62 -6.45 8.63
C ASP A 436 25.68 -6.24 7.55
N ARG A 437 25.94 -7.23 6.70
CA ARG A 437 26.86 -7.09 5.55
C ARG A 437 26.37 -6.04 4.55
N LEU A 438 25.05 -5.93 4.36
CA LEU A 438 24.48 -4.88 3.51
C LEU A 438 24.68 -3.49 4.15
N ALA A 439 24.50 -3.37 5.47
CA ALA A 439 24.76 -2.15 6.22
C ALA A 439 26.25 -1.76 6.20
N GLU A 440 27.16 -2.70 6.44
CA GLU A 440 28.60 -2.46 6.41
C GLU A 440 29.07 -2.06 4.99
N THR A 441 28.54 -2.71 3.95
CA THR A 441 28.85 -2.36 2.55
C THR A 441 28.35 -0.94 2.22
N ARG A 442 27.24 -0.51 2.82
CA ARG A 442 26.70 0.84 2.70
C ARG A 442 27.56 1.86 3.44
N ASP A 443 28.05 1.54 4.62
CA ASP A 443 28.84 2.47 5.45
C ASP A 443 30.26 2.72 4.89
N ARG A 444 30.71 1.88 3.95
CA ARG A 444 31.92 2.09 3.14
C ARG A 444 31.74 3.07 1.98
N LEU A 445 30.56 3.66 1.79
CA LEU A 445 30.33 4.73 0.80
C LEU A 445 30.97 6.03 1.31
N PRO A 446 31.83 6.71 0.51
CA PRO A 446 32.45 7.96 0.94
C PRO A 446 31.40 9.06 1.16
N THR A 447 31.36 9.63 2.35
CA THR A 447 30.66 10.87 2.68
C THR A 447 31.46 12.07 2.16
N GLY A 448 31.43 12.35 0.86
CA GLY A 448 32.17 13.53 0.35
C GLY A 448 32.35 13.75 -1.14
N GLU A 449 31.79 12.93 -2.03
CA GLU A 449 31.91 13.16 -3.49
C GLU A 449 30.54 13.20 -4.19
N ALA A 450 29.59 13.93 -3.61
CA ALA A 450 28.32 14.27 -4.26
C ALA A 450 28.30 15.68 -4.89
N GLU A 451 29.45 16.36 -4.91
CA GLU A 451 29.62 17.71 -5.49
C GLU A 451 30.80 17.76 -6.47
N ALA A 452 30.68 17.09 -7.63
CA ALA A 452 31.37 17.48 -8.87
C ALA A 452 30.83 16.63 -10.03
N GLY A 453 30.36 17.29 -11.09
CA GLY A 453 29.56 16.69 -12.15
C GLY A 453 30.24 15.58 -12.96
N LEU A 454 29.42 14.61 -13.38
CA LEU A 454 29.67 13.78 -14.55
C LEU A 454 28.63 14.11 -15.62
N GLY A 455 28.76 15.30 -16.18
CA GLY A 455 28.40 15.53 -17.56
C GLY A 455 29.51 14.94 -18.44
N LEU A 456 29.26 13.80 -19.07
CA LEU A 456 30.07 13.34 -20.20
C LEU A 456 29.18 13.33 -21.43
N GLY A 457 29.30 14.41 -22.19
CA GLY A 457 28.70 14.58 -23.49
C GLY A 457 29.29 13.59 -24.49
N GLY A 458 28.42 13.11 -25.38
CA GLY A 458 28.83 12.61 -26.68
C GLY A 458 29.02 13.78 -27.64
N GLY A 459 30.06 13.71 -28.46
CA GLY A 459 30.21 14.60 -29.62
C GLY A 459 31.62 14.65 -30.18
N GLY A 460 31.82 13.89 -31.26
CA GLY A 460 32.49 14.32 -32.50
C GLY A 460 33.85 15.02 -32.42
N GLY A 461 34.85 14.39 -33.05
CA GLY A 461 36.14 15.01 -33.31
C GLY A 461 36.06 16.20 -34.29
N GLY A 462 37.11 17.02 -34.26
CA GLY A 462 37.40 18.01 -35.29
C GLY A 462 38.13 19.27 -34.81
N GLY A 463 39.46 19.17 -34.67
CA GLY A 463 40.42 20.18 -35.17
C GLY A 463 40.65 21.51 -34.44
N GLY A 464 41.87 21.65 -33.87
CA GLY A 464 42.71 22.86 -33.80
C GLY A 464 42.23 24.03 -32.92
N GLY A 465 43.01 24.71 -32.09
CA GLY A 465 44.45 24.79 -31.81
C GLY A 465 44.67 26.12 -31.08
N THR A 466 45.62 26.15 -30.12
CA THR A 466 46.33 27.34 -29.56
C THR A 466 45.48 28.40 -28.85
N GLU A 467 45.87 29.07 -27.77
CA GLU A 467 46.91 28.96 -26.76
C GLU A 467 46.50 30.01 -25.69
N ASP A 468 46.68 29.65 -24.42
CA ASP A 468 47.35 30.48 -23.43
C ASP A 468 46.60 31.50 -22.50
N VAL A 469 47.15 31.49 -21.28
CA VAL A 469 47.25 32.52 -20.23
C VAL A 469 46.21 32.63 -19.10
N ALA A 470 46.69 32.12 -17.94
CA ALA A 470 46.56 32.63 -16.56
C ALA A 470 45.30 32.31 -15.72
N ARG A 471 45.39 31.89 -14.45
CA ARG A 471 46.50 31.54 -13.54
C ARG A 471 45.88 31.01 -12.23
N ARG A 472 46.40 29.89 -11.72
CA ARG A 472 46.21 29.40 -10.33
C ARG A 472 47.17 30.10 -9.36
N ARG A 473 46.80 30.19 -8.07
CA ARG A 473 47.63 29.92 -6.86
C ARG A 473 46.75 30.16 -5.63
N GLY A 474 46.57 29.22 -4.69
CA GLY A 474 47.57 28.72 -3.71
C GLY A 474 47.34 29.49 -2.39
N GLN A 475 47.42 28.98 -1.16
CA GLN A 475 48.02 27.76 -0.62
C GLN A 475 47.69 27.72 0.89
N ARG A 476 47.40 26.52 1.41
CA ARG A 476 47.67 25.98 2.78
C ARG A 476 48.32 26.90 3.86
N ARG A 477 47.76 26.83 5.09
CA ARG A 477 48.31 26.18 6.33
C ARG A 477 48.44 27.05 7.62
N LEU A 478 48.14 26.38 8.74
CA LEU A 478 48.59 26.52 10.15
C LEU A 478 47.61 27.25 11.11
N LEU A 479 46.96 26.50 12.04
CA LEU A 479 47.27 26.31 13.49
C LEU A 479 46.82 27.53 14.31
N GLU A 480 46.29 27.50 15.53
CA GLU A 480 45.76 26.56 16.53
C GLU A 480 45.28 27.48 17.69
N ALA A 481 44.50 26.92 18.62
CA ALA A 481 44.33 27.33 20.04
C ALA A 481 43.45 28.55 20.42
N GLU A 482 42.30 28.17 21.00
CA GLU A 482 41.85 28.46 22.38
C GLU A 482 41.47 29.88 22.88
N ALA A 483 40.40 29.83 23.68
CA ALA A 483 40.11 30.61 24.90
C ALA A 483 39.08 31.76 24.83
N ASP A 484 37.93 31.45 25.45
CA ASP A 484 37.20 32.21 26.47
C ASP A 484 36.48 33.54 26.18
N GLY A 485 35.23 33.59 26.64
CA GLY A 485 34.77 34.64 27.56
C GLY A 485 33.87 35.75 27.02
N GLY A 486 32.55 35.56 27.13
CA GLY A 486 31.72 36.43 27.99
C GLY A 486 31.04 37.71 27.46
N VAL A 487 29.70 37.70 27.63
CA VAL A 487 28.85 38.73 28.27
C VAL A 487 28.26 39.91 27.43
N ALA A 488 26.90 39.93 27.42
CA ALA A 488 25.93 41.05 27.46
C ALA A 488 25.93 42.11 26.32
N GLU A 489 24.88 42.86 25.99
CA GLU A 489 23.50 43.04 26.47
C GLU A 489 22.71 43.76 25.35
N ALA A 490 21.39 43.86 25.56
CA ALA A 490 20.36 44.55 24.79
C ALA A 490 20.66 45.98 24.29
N VAL A 491 20.00 46.42 23.20
CA VAL A 491 19.23 47.70 23.15
C VAL A 491 18.11 47.62 22.10
N GLU A 492 16.92 48.10 22.51
CA GLU A 492 15.68 48.36 21.77
C GLU A 492 15.79 49.45 20.68
N GLY A 493 14.80 49.47 19.77
CA GLY A 493 13.93 50.65 19.70
C GLY A 493 13.87 51.45 18.39
N ALA A 494 12.63 51.53 17.88
CA ALA A 494 12.02 52.67 17.16
C ALA A 494 12.55 53.03 15.76
N ALA A 495 11.83 53.69 14.86
CA ALA A 495 10.41 53.95 14.56
C ALA A 495 10.43 54.82 13.27
N GLU A 496 9.25 54.98 12.65
CA GLU A 496 8.86 56.12 11.78
C GLU A 496 9.50 56.25 10.38
N GLU A 497 8.71 56.05 9.33
CA GLU A 497 7.81 57.02 8.66
C GLU A 497 8.53 57.82 7.57
N LEU A 498 8.06 57.66 6.33
CA LEU A 498 8.11 58.68 5.30
C LEU A 498 6.84 58.56 4.45
N GLN A 499 5.98 59.55 4.61
CA GLN A 499 4.77 59.82 3.84
C GLN A 499 5.06 60.65 2.58
N ALA A 500 4.04 60.71 1.72
CA ALA A 500 3.70 61.72 0.72
C ALA A 500 4.33 61.58 -0.69
N ASP A 501 3.50 61.36 -1.71
CA ASP A 501 2.75 62.42 -2.40
C ASP A 501 1.65 61.80 -3.30
N GLY A 502 0.53 62.48 -3.44
CA GLY A 502 -0.64 62.06 -4.20
C GLY A 502 -0.84 62.85 -5.49
N SER A 503 -1.64 62.30 -6.40
CA SER A 503 -2.55 63.09 -7.22
C SER A 503 -3.65 62.18 -7.77
N GLY A 504 -4.90 62.61 -7.60
CA GLY A 504 -6.09 61.84 -7.90
C GLY A 504 -6.50 61.89 -9.38
N ARG A 505 -7.22 60.86 -9.80
CA ARG A 505 -8.40 60.99 -10.67
C ARG A 505 -9.25 59.73 -10.58
N GLU A 506 -10.40 59.88 -9.93
CA GLU A 506 -11.52 58.96 -10.07
C GLU A 506 -12.04 59.02 -11.52
N VAL A 507 -12.04 57.86 -12.19
CA VAL A 507 -12.95 57.60 -13.31
C VAL A 507 -13.49 56.18 -13.11
N LEU A 508 -14.75 56.11 -12.70
CA LEU A 508 -15.57 54.91 -12.78
C LEU A 508 -15.73 54.53 -14.26
N SER A 509 -15.22 53.37 -14.65
CA SER A 509 -15.69 52.63 -15.83
C SER A 509 -15.50 51.14 -15.63
N THR A 510 -16.63 50.46 -15.53
CA THR A 510 -16.83 49.02 -15.57
C THR A 510 -16.05 48.34 -16.69
N GLY A 511 -15.33 47.26 -16.38
CA GLY A 511 -14.65 46.43 -17.37
C GLY A 511 -13.97 45.21 -16.77
N SER A 512 -14.61 44.04 -16.94
CA SER A 512 -14.08 42.71 -16.67
C SER A 512 -12.64 42.54 -17.17
N SER A 513 -11.73 42.11 -16.28
CA SER A 513 -10.43 41.56 -16.68
C SER A 513 -10.12 40.34 -15.83
N ALA A 514 -9.98 39.22 -16.53
CA ALA A 514 -9.57 37.94 -16.00
C ALA A 514 -8.37 38.07 -15.06
N ASN A 515 -8.53 37.63 -13.81
CA ASN A 515 -7.42 37.47 -12.89
C ASN A 515 -6.43 36.49 -13.51
N LYS A 516 -5.32 37.03 -14.02
CA LYS A 516 -4.19 36.27 -14.52
C LYS A 516 -3.56 35.58 -13.32
N VAL A 517 -3.89 34.29 -13.14
CA VAL A 517 -3.31 33.46 -12.09
C VAL A 517 -1.79 33.42 -12.29
N VAL A 518 -1.05 34.12 -11.43
CA VAL A 518 0.40 34.07 -11.41
C VAL A 518 0.78 32.71 -10.84
N VAL A 519 1.32 31.84 -11.70
CA VAL A 519 1.85 30.54 -11.28
C VAL A 519 3.14 30.81 -10.50
N PRO A 520 3.29 30.30 -9.25
CA PRO A 520 4.52 30.42 -8.50
C PRO A 520 5.67 29.90 -9.35
N GLN A 521 6.71 30.72 -9.55
CA GLN A 521 7.90 30.29 -10.31
C GLN A 521 8.85 29.45 -9.46
N VAL A 522 8.60 29.41 -8.15
CA VAL A 522 9.41 28.72 -7.15
C VAL A 522 8.53 27.91 -6.21
N ASP A 523 9.07 26.82 -5.66
CA ASP A 523 8.41 26.08 -4.58
C ASP A 523 8.49 26.82 -3.23
N GLY A 524 7.89 26.26 -2.19
CA GLY A 524 7.93 26.80 -0.82
C GLY A 524 9.33 26.84 -0.19
N PHE A 525 10.38 26.48 -0.93
CA PHE A 525 11.79 26.53 -0.54
C PHE A 525 12.62 27.43 -1.48
N GLY A 526 12.01 28.11 -2.44
CA GLY A 526 12.70 29.02 -3.35
C GLY A 526 13.32 28.36 -4.60
N ASN A 527 13.08 27.07 -4.85
CA ASN A 527 13.63 26.40 -6.04
C ASN A 527 12.74 26.64 -7.27
N PRO A 528 13.31 26.95 -8.45
CA PRO A 528 12.55 27.12 -9.69
C PRO A 528 11.70 25.88 -10.03
N LEU A 529 10.38 26.06 -10.21
CA LEU A 529 9.49 24.99 -10.64
C LEU A 529 9.75 24.66 -12.12
N ASP A 530 10.09 23.41 -12.42
CA ASP A 530 10.24 22.92 -13.79
C ASP A 530 8.88 22.94 -14.52
N MET A 531 8.72 23.90 -15.43
CA MET A 531 7.49 24.15 -16.19
C MET A 531 7.18 23.07 -17.26
N SER A 532 8.03 22.06 -17.44
CA SER A 532 7.75 20.92 -18.34
C SER A 532 6.68 19.97 -17.78
N PHE A 533 6.37 20.06 -16.48
CA PHE A 533 5.30 19.30 -15.84
C PHE A 533 3.92 19.94 -16.06
N LYS A 534 2.99 19.14 -16.57
CA LYS A 534 1.69 19.62 -17.05
C LYS A 534 0.69 19.77 -15.90
N ARG A 535 0.48 21.01 -15.43
CA ARG A 535 -0.78 21.38 -14.78
C ARG A 535 -1.93 20.94 -15.68
N ILE A 536 -2.96 20.32 -15.12
CA ILE A 536 -4.16 19.94 -15.85
C ILE A 536 -4.93 21.24 -16.16
N PRO A 537 -5.03 21.66 -17.44
CA PRO A 537 -5.69 22.92 -17.78
C PRO A 537 -7.18 22.83 -17.44
N ASN A 538 -7.76 23.94 -16.98
CA ASN A 538 -9.19 24.09 -16.73
C ASN A 538 -9.77 23.03 -15.76
N SER A 539 -8.98 22.59 -14.78
CA SER A 539 -9.41 21.66 -13.72
C SER A 539 -8.71 21.99 -12.40
N ASP A 540 -9.26 21.47 -11.31
CA ASP A 540 -8.74 21.59 -9.95
C ASP A 540 -8.59 20.22 -9.29
N VAL A 541 -7.87 20.19 -8.17
CA VAL A 541 -7.57 18.95 -7.44
C VAL A 541 -8.84 18.25 -6.96
N GLY A 542 -9.87 19.00 -6.56
CA GLY A 542 -11.15 18.43 -6.13
C GLY A 542 -11.86 17.70 -7.26
N THR A 543 -11.99 18.33 -8.43
CA THR A 543 -12.60 17.76 -9.62
C THR A 543 -11.82 16.53 -10.11
N GLU A 544 -10.49 16.62 -10.17
CA GLU A 544 -9.66 15.50 -10.61
C GLU A 544 -9.66 14.33 -9.62
N PHE A 545 -9.73 14.60 -8.32
CA PHE A 545 -9.89 13.55 -7.31
C PHE A 545 -11.15 12.74 -7.57
N VAL A 546 -12.31 13.40 -7.72
CA VAL A 546 -13.60 12.71 -7.91
C VAL A 546 -13.60 11.92 -9.24
N ARG A 547 -13.10 12.51 -10.33
CA ARG A 547 -12.92 11.81 -11.62
C ARG A 547 -11.98 10.60 -11.51
N CYS A 548 -10.88 10.74 -10.78
CA CYS A 548 -9.89 9.67 -10.61
C CYS A 548 -10.45 8.54 -9.74
N ALA A 549 -11.13 8.87 -8.64
CA ALA A 549 -11.76 7.92 -7.73
C ALA A 549 -12.85 7.09 -8.43
N ALA A 550 -13.75 7.74 -9.18
CA ALA A 550 -14.79 7.05 -9.96
C ALA A 550 -14.18 6.08 -10.99
N ARG A 551 -13.18 6.53 -11.76
CA ARG A 551 -12.45 5.68 -12.72
C ARG A 551 -11.73 4.53 -12.03
N ALA A 552 -11.16 4.76 -10.84
CA ALA A 552 -10.48 3.72 -10.07
C ALA A 552 -11.46 2.64 -9.59
N GLN A 553 -12.64 3.03 -9.10
CA GLN A 553 -13.69 2.11 -8.68
C GLN A 553 -14.19 1.26 -9.86
N GLN A 554 -14.50 1.88 -11.01
CA GLN A 554 -14.96 1.16 -12.21
C GLN A 554 -13.91 0.16 -12.71
N ARG A 555 -12.64 0.56 -12.77
CA ARG A 555 -11.54 -0.34 -13.15
C ARG A 555 -11.36 -1.48 -12.15
N SER A 556 -11.55 -1.24 -10.86
CA SER A 556 -11.44 -2.28 -9.84
C SER A 556 -12.55 -3.32 -9.99
N ALA A 557 -13.79 -2.90 -10.27
CA ALA A 557 -14.90 -3.82 -10.52
C ALA A 557 -14.63 -4.70 -11.73
N SER A 558 -14.33 -4.10 -12.89
CA SER A 558 -14.08 -4.85 -14.13
C SER A 558 -12.88 -5.82 -14.02
N ARG A 559 -11.83 -5.46 -13.27
CA ARG A 559 -10.67 -6.34 -13.07
C ARG A 559 -10.98 -7.51 -12.15
N ARG A 560 -11.88 -7.34 -11.18
CA ARG A 560 -12.27 -8.40 -10.27
C ARG A 560 -12.93 -9.55 -11.04
N ASP A 561 -13.92 -9.23 -11.87
CA ASP A 561 -14.65 -10.21 -12.67
C ASP A 561 -13.70 -11.02 -13.56
N GLN A 562 -12.77 -10.32 -14.24
CA GLN A 562 -11.77 -10.97 -15.10
C GLN A 562 -10.81 -11.89 -14.33
N SER A 563 -10.43 -11.47 -13.12
CA SER A 563 -9.45 -12.20 -12.29
C SER A 563 -10.07 -13.46 -11.69
N LEU A 564 -11.32 -13.37 -11.23
CA LEU A 564 -12.03 -14.49 -10.59
C LEU A 564 -12.63 -15.49 -11.59
N ALA A 565 -12.69 -15.15 -12.88
CA ALA A 565 -13.29 -16.04 -13.88
C ALA A 565 -12.60 -17.42 -14.04
N ALA A 566 -11.36 -17.62 -13.56
CA ALA A 566 -10.73 -18.95 -13.51
C ALA A 566 -10.97 -19.71 -12.19
N LEU A 567 -11.52 -19.03 -11.19
CA LEU A 567 -11.80 -19.59 -9.87
C LEU A 567 -13.23 -20.15 -9.87
N SER A 568 -13.39 -21.28 -10.57
CA SER A 568 -14.68 -21.95 -10.80
C SER A 568 -14.59 -23.46 -10.63
N THR A 569 -15.70 -24.06 -10.23
CA THR A 569 -15.93 -25.51 -10.16
C THR A 569 -16.19 -26.12 -11.54
N SER A 570 -16.22 -27.45 -11.61
CA SER A 570 -16.63 -28.19 -12.82
C SER A 570 -18.06 -27.87 -13.26
N ASP A 571 -19.01 -27.73 -12.32
CA ASP A 571 -20.42 -27.39 -12.57
C ASP A 571 -20.67 -25.95 -13.06
N GLY A 572 -19.67 -25.07 -12.97
CA GLY A 572 -19.74 -23.68 -13.46
C GLY A 572 -20.01 -22.62 -12.39
N ARG A 573 -20.20 -23.02 -11.14
CA ARG A 573 -20.17 -22.08 -10.01
C ARG A 573 -18.80 -21.40 -9.91
N HIS A 574 -18.79 -20.12 -9.55
CA HIS A 574 -17.57 -19.32 -9.44
C HIS A 574 -17.63 -18.40 -8.23
N VAL A 575 -16.46 -17.97 -7.75
CA VAL A 575 -16.36 -17.04 -6.61
C VAL A 575 -16.78 -15.64 -7.04
N ALA A 576 -17.78 -15.07 -6.34
CA ALA A 576 -18.28 -13.73 -6.58
C ALA A 576 -18.37 -12.92 -5.27
N PHE A 577 -17.39 -12.03 -5.04
CA PHE A 577 -17.40 -11.14 -3.88
C PHE A 577 -18.33 -9.95 -4.08
N SER A 578 -19.34 -9.81 -3.22
CA SER A 578 -20.30 -8.70 -3.27
C SER A 578 -20.73 -8.25 -1.86
N LYS A 579 -21.35 -7.07 -1.77
CA LYS A 579 -21.96 -6.60 -0.52
C LYS A 579 -23.08 -7.53 -0.05
N ALA A 580 -23.81 -8.15 -0.97
CA ALA A 580 -24.84 -9.13 -0.65
C ALA A 580 -24.23 -10.41 -0.07
N ALA A 581 -23.11 -10.89 -0.63
CA ALA A 581 -22.38 -12.03 -0.11
C ALA A 581 -21.86 -11.78 1.32
N ARG A 582 -21.34 -10.59 1.62
CA ARG A 582 -20.89 -10.24 2.98
C ARG A 582 -21.99 -10.36 4.04
N LYS A 583 -23.24 -10.08 3.69
CA LYS A 583 -24.38 -10.20 4.61
C LYS A 583 -24.69 -11.65 4.99
N ARG A 584 -24.18 -12.63 4.23
CA ARG A 584 -24.35 -14.06 4.49
C ARG A 584 -23.22 -14.66 5.33
N ILE A 585 -22.16 -13.90 5.62
CA ILE A 585 -21.09 -14.36 6.51
C ILE A 585 -21.68 -14.61 7.90
N PRO A 586 -21.46 -15.80 8.50
CA PRO A 586 -21.97 -16.09 9.83
C PRO A 586 -21.47 -15.09 10.88
N GLN A 587 -22.35 -14.67 11.79
CA GLN A 587 -22.04 -13.63 12.77
C GLN A 587 -20.84 -14.00 13.65
N GLU A 588 -20.70 -15.28 14.01
CA GLU A 588 -19.58 -15.76 14.80
C GLU A 588 -18.22 -15.62 14.09
N VAL A 589 -18.20 -15.60 12.74
CA VAL A 589 -16.97 -15.33 11.97
C VAL A 589 -16.65 -13.84 12.00
N LEU A 590 -17.67 -12.98 11.93
CA LEU A 590 -17.48 -11.53 12.07
C LEU A 590 -16.97 -11.17 13.47
N ASP A 591 -17.52 -11.79 14.50
CA ASP A 591 -17.13 -11.59 15.90
C ASP A 591 -15.71 -12.10 16.16
N LEU A 592 -15.33 -13.24 15.57
CA LEU A 592 -13.96 -13.74 15.58
C LEU A 592 -12.98 -12.74 14.97
N ILE A 593 -13.29 -12.18 13.79
CA ILE A 593 -12.42 -11.16 13.16
C ILE A 593 -12.32 -9.93 14.06
N ARG A 594 -13.43 -9.48 14.66
CA ARG A 594 -13.42 -8.32 15.57
C ARG A 594 -12.58 -8.56 16.82
N SER A 595 -12.67 -9.75 17.41
CA SER A 595 -11.93 -10.08 18.65
C SER A 595 -10.40 -10.03 18.45
N HIS A 596 -9.91 -10.35 17.25
CA HIS A 596 -8.50 -10.24 16.89
C HIS A 596 -8.06 -8.82 16.47
N ASN A 597 -8.97 -7.84 16.40
CA ASN A 597 -8.69 -6.48 15.93
C ASN A 597 -9.08 -5.39 16.96
N ALA A 598 -8.93 -5.68 18.25
CA ALA A 598 -9.32 -4.76 19.32
C ALA A 598 -8.58 -3.40 19.25
N MET A 599 -7.27 -3.40 18.98
CA MET A 599 -6.50 -2.15 18.87
C MET A 599 -6.91 -1.33 17.64
N ASP A 600 -7.10 -1.99 16.49
CA ASP A 600 -7.56 -1.30 15.27
C ASP A 600 -8.97 -0.72 15.44
N THR A 601 -9.84 -1.37 16.21
CA THR A 601 -11.20 -0.88 16.53
C THR A 601 -11.14 0.45 17.28
N GLU A 602 -10.34 0.48 18.35
CA GLU A 602 -10.12 1.68 19.15
C GLU A 602 -9.45 2.81 18.35
N LEU A 603 -8.48 2.46 17.50
CA LEU A 603 -7.79 3.42 16.65
C LEU A 603 -8.69 4.01 15.57
N HIS A 604 -9.55 3.19 14.96
CA HIS A 604 -10.52 3.63 13.96
C HIS A 604 -11.58 4.56 14.57
N SER A 605 -12.10 4.21 15.76
CA SER A 605 -13.01 5.07 16.52
C SER A 605 -12.40 6.45 16.81
N LEU A 606 -11.13 6.48 17.27
CA LEU A 606 -10.40 7.74 17.45
C LEU A 606 -10.23 8.49 16.11
N GLY A 607 -9.91 7.78 15.03
CA GLY A 607 -9.77 8.37 13.69
C GLY A 607 -11.05 9.04 13.19
N LEU A 608 -12.22 8.45 13.43
CA LEU A 608 -13.52 9.06 13.12
C LEU A 608 -13.72 10.34 13.93
N ALA A 609 -13.48 10.30 15.25
CA ALA A 609 -13.63 11.47 16.12
C ALA A 609 -12.68 12.61 15.74
N LEU A 610 -11.43 12.30 15.40
CA LEU A 610 -10.45 13.30 14.93
C LEU A 610 -10.85 13.91 13.59
N LEU A 611 -11.37 13.10 12.66
CA LEU A 611 -11.87 13.59 11.38
C LEU A 611 -13.07 14.54 11.58
N ASP A 612 -14.02 14.18 12.45
CA ASP A 612 -15.17 15.02 12.78
C ASP A 612 -14.74 16.36 13.39
N ALA A 613 -13.86 16.32 14.39
CA ALA A 613 -13.34 17.52 15.03
C ALA A 613 -12.62 18.42 14.01
N ARG A 614 -11.78 17.85 13.15
CA ARG A 614 -11.03 18.59 12.13
C ARG A 614 -11.95 19.20 11.07
N ILE A 615 -12.96 18.47 10.60
CA ILE A 615 -13.94 19.02 9.67
C ILE A 615 -14.73 20.17 10.30
N ALA A 616 -15.15 20.02 11.57
CA ALA A 616 -15.86 21.07 12.30
C ALA A 616 -15.01 22.35 12.42
N GLU A 617 -13.73 22.20 12.79
CA GLU A 617 -12.75 23.29 12.85
C GLU A 617 -12.58 23.98 11.49
N GLN A 618 -12.37 23.20 10.43
CA GLN A 618 -12.20 23.72 9.07
C GLN A 618 -13.46 24.41 8.52
N LYS A 619 -14.65 23.92 8.90
CA LYS A 619 -15.93 24.58 8.57
C LYS A 619 -16.10 25.89 9.33
N ALA A 620 -15.79 25.91 10.62
CA ALA A 620 -15.83 27.13 11.43
C ALA A 620 -14.87 28.22 10.90
N ALA A 621 -13.71 27.80 10.38
CA ALA A 621 -12.76 28.69 9.72
C ALA A 621 -13.14 29.07 8.26
N GLY A 622 -14.23 28.52 7.70
CA GLY A 622 -14.64 28.78 6.32
C GLY A 622 -13.70 28.19 5.25
N LEU A 623 -12.88 27.19 5.61
CA LEU A 623 -11.87 26.58 4.74
C LEU A 623 -12.35 25.27 4.10
N PHE A 624 -13.30 24.58 4.73
CA PHE A 624 -13.83 23.30 4.25
C PHE A 624 -14.88 23.49 3.15
N HIS A 625 -14.70 22.83 2.02
CA HIS A 625 -15.67 22.77 0.94
C HIS A 625 -15.92 21.32 0.51
N ASP A 626 -17.18 20.99 0.24
CA ASP A 626 -17.54 19.69 -0.31
C ASP A 626 -16.91 19.49 -1.69
N LEU A 627 -16.46 18.26 -1.96
CA LEU A 627 -15.96 17.90 -3.28
C LEU A 627 -17.07 18.00 -4.33
N PRO A 628 -16.73 18.39 -5.58
CA PRO A 628 -17.71 18.57 -6.63
C PRO A 628 -18.40 17.23 -6.97
N LYS A 629 -19.71 17.29 -7.22
CA LYS A 629 -20.45 16.13 -7.75
C LYS A 629 -20.12 15.96 -9.23
N LEU A 630 -19.81 14.74 -9.65
CA LEU A 630 -19.71 14.46 -11.08
C LEU A 630 -21.11 14.59 -11.71
N PRO A 631 -21.21 15.18 -12.91
CA PRO A 631 -22.45 15.07 -13.67
C PRO A 631 -22.76 13.59 -13.90
N PRO A 632 -24.04 13.18 -13.89
CA PRO A 632 -24.41 11.81 -14.18
C PRO A 632 -23.83 11.44 -15.55
N THR A 633 -23.06 10.36 -15.59
CA THR A 633 -22.50 9.85 -16.83
C THR A 633 -23.67 9.51 -17.75
N SER A 634 -23.80 10.19 -18.90
CA SER A 634 -24.76 9.76 -19.93
C SER A 634 -24.50 8.29 -20.23
N ASP A 635 -25.51 7.44 -20.16
CA ASP A 635 -25.51 5.98 -20.40
C ASP A 635 -25.13 5.57 -21.83
N ARG A 636 -24.26 6.31 -22.51
CA ARG A 636 -23.76 5.97 -23.85
C ARG A 636 -22.75 4.81 -23.84
N GLY A 637 -22.28 4.38 -22.66
CA GLY A 637 -21.34 3.27 -22.49
C GLY A 637 -21.97 1.93 -22.10
N ALA A 638 -23.22 1.91 -21.61
CA ALA A 638 -23.89 0.68 -21.19
C ALA A 638 -24.38 -0.17 -22.37
N ALA A 639 -24.55 0.43 -23.55
CA ALA A 639 -24.98 -0.28 -24.76
C ALA A 639 -23.85 -1.08 -25.44
N ALA A 640 -22.57 -0.75 -25.20
CA ALA A 640 -21.44 -1.32 -25.94
C ALA A 640 -20.82 -2.60 -25.33
N LYS A 641 -21.34 -3.09 -24.19
CA LYS A 641 -20.91 -4.37 -23.56
C LYS A 641 -21.95 -5.49 -23.69
N ARG A 642 -22.96 -5.35 -24.55
CA ARG A 642 -23.84 -6.45 -24.95
C ARG A 642 -23.25 -7.19 -26.16
N GLY A 643 -22.13 -7.87 -25.96
CA GLY A 643 -21.48 -8.61 -27.03
C GLY A 643 -20.43 -9.56 -26.48
N SER A 644 -20.85 -10.81 -26.29
CA SER A 644 -20.09 -12.04 -25.95
C SER A 644 -20.43 -12.70 -24.60
N GLY A 645 -21.71 -12.80 -24.26
CA GLY A 645 -22.23 -13.68 -23.21
C GLY A 645 -23.44 -14.49 -23.73
N PRO A 646 -23.74 -15.68 -23.15
CA PRO A 646 -24.84 -16.53 -23.62
C PRO A 646 -26.18 -15.77 -23.63
N ARG A 647 -27.02 -16.06 -24.64
CA ARG A 647 -28.32 -15.38 -24.85
C ARG A 647 -29.24 -15.60 -23.64
N LEU A 648 -29.39 -14.58 -22.81
CA LEU A 648 -30.52 -14.50 -21.88
C LEU A 648 -31.81 -14.39 -22.69
N VAL A 649 -32.63 -15.43 -22.69
CA VAL A 649 -33.99 -15.38 -23.22
C VAL A 649 -34.87 -14.79 -22.12
N LYS A 650 -35.27 -13.52 -22.26
CA LYS A 650 -36.27 -12.90 -21.37
C LYS A 650 -37.65 -13.54 -21.62
N PRO A 651 -38.47 -13.80 -20.58
CA PRO A 651 -39.85 -14.20 -20.76
C PRO A 651 -40.66 -13.08 -21.43
N LEU A 652 -41.54 -13.45 -22.36
CA LEU A 652 -42.59 -12.59 -22.91
C LEU A 652 -43.77 -12.51 -21.93
N SER A 653 -43.56 -11.82 -20.81
CA SER A 653 -44.61 -11.33 -19.90
C SER A 653 -43.90 -10.38 -18.94
N GLU A 654 -43.93 -9.06 -19.08
CA GLU A 654 -45.09 -8.20 -19.04
C GLU A 654 -44.90 -7.04 -20.03
N ARG A 655 -45.64 -7.04 -21.15
CA ARG A 655 -46.07 -5.76 -21.74
C ARG A 655 -47.39 -5.45 -21.08
N GLY A 656 -47.34 -4.68 -19.99
CA GLY A 656 -48.52 -4.02 -19.46
C GLY A 656 -49.18 -3.25 -20.60
N GLY A 657 -50.43 -3.61 -20.90
CA GLY A 657 -51.26 -2.90 -21.84
C GLY A 657 -51.49 -1.49 -21.32
N SER A 658 -51.00 -0.49 -22.05
CA SER A 658 -51.67 0.81 -22.08
C SER A 658 -52.74 0.72 -23.15
N GLU A 659 -54.01 0.71 -22.71
CA GLU A 659 -55.12 1.10 -23.56
C GLU A 659 -54.79 2.44 -24.22
N GLY A 660 -54.93 2.46 -25.55
CA GLY A 660 -54.64 3.59 -26.41
C GLY A 660 -55.46 3.42 -27.68
N GLU A 661 -56.77 3.58 -27.51
CA GLU A 661 -57.77 4.11 -28.43
C GLU A 661 -57.43 4.16 -29.95
N LEU A 662 -58.27 3.43 -30.71
CA LEU A 662 -58.71 3.65 -32.09
C LEU A 662 -57.93 4.66 -32.95
N ARG A 663 -57.44 4.18 -34.11
CA ARG A 663 -57.82 4.73 -35.43
C ARG A 663 -57.42 3.79 -36.58
N ARG A 664 -58.46 3.13 -37.10
CA ARG A 664 -58.67 2.46 -38.41
C ARG A 664 -57.69 1.40 -38.88
#